data_AF-A0A2M7L132-F1
#
_entry.id   AF-A0A2M7L132-F1
#
_cell.length_a   1.000
_cell.length_b   1.000
_cell.length_c   1.000
_cell.angle_alpha   90.00
_cell.angle_beta   90.00
_cell.angle_gamma   90.00
#
_symmetry.space_group_name_H-M   'P 1'
#
loop_
_entity.id
_entity.type
_entity.pdbx_description
1 polymer ?
#
loop_
_entity_poly.entity_id
_entity_poly.type
_entity_poly.pdbx_seq_one_letter_code
_entity_poly.pdbx_strand_id
1 'polypeptide(L)'
;MGVAPAGDVPGSRSQVNPVDGAEMVWLAGGTFTMGSTVSLDPATIGELPAHQQTVAGFWLYRNEVTNAQYGQFMQATGHAAPNHWADPLFNQPQHPVVAVTWYDARAYCQWAGARLPTEAEWEYAARCGQQFEYATSTGQANHDLANYFTPWPDDTGVEGEDQWKYTSPVGSFPPTPFGVYDMSGNVWEWCSSLLRPYPYSATDGREDPNDPPSSNHRVLRGGSWGSRGVGDLRCAYRDSPGDFLGGDSGIGFRCANTAPPLTVQWSAIPPGWNMASVPVSPQEASAQAVFGPYFDPLVIYGWASGAYTLLASVVCGLGYWVLVPGAGGTTVAVSGTERGDDVALPGGRGWHLIGYVHPQGTALLAECQVRRGADTKTWAQAVAAGWVAEVAYGWDSAGGRYVTYAPGSSCLLKPWMGYWILTLVDGLTLVIPEGPTRGQPRLADDRAVSTGGAGWGVELRVGDGRSEDAIEARASAVATDGFDGYAQESPKPPPSPSGVVVEFSRPDWLTDNPAGLSRFQTDTKGPVTSGSKEWDFVVYSDAGGGTDAVLTVPDLSELPHSLTPTLVDLDTGERRYLRTVEHYAFRLTGRTPRRFRLVVEPSSGSVLRITQVSAVSRARGLTVMYSLSKPATVTACIRSASGRVVGKLDSGRAARVGTNALVWNAPATGAALPRGVYSVELVARTDDGQAARATAVVRIN
;
A
#
# COMPACT_ATOMS: atom_id res chain seq x y z
N MET A 1 22.36 9.55 -14.81
CA MET A 1 21.54 8.53 -15.49
C MET A 1 21.87 7.20 -14.83
N GLY A 2 21.09 6.82 -13.81
CA GLY A 2 21.31 5.60 -13.03
C GLY A 2 20.17 4.62 -13.31
N VAL A 3 20.54 3.43 -13.75
CA VAL A 3 19.69 2.33 -14.21
C VAL A 3 18.93 1.72 -13.02
N ALA A 4 17.65 1.39 -13.20
CA ALA A 4 16.80 0.73 -12.19
C ALA A 4 17.38 -0.64 -11.79
N PRO A 5 17.27 -1.07 -10.51
CA PRO A 5 17.71 -2.39 -10.09
C PRO A 5 16.82 -3.48 -10.71
N ALA A 6 17.43 -4.61 -11.08
CA ALA A 6 16.79 -5.73 -11.74
C ALA A 6 15.69 -6.36 -10.85
N GLY A 7 14.43 -6.05 -11.14
CA GLY A 7 13.24 -6.68 -10.55
C GLY A 7 12.80 -7.92 -11.34
N ASP A 8 11.96 -8.75 -10.72
CA ASP A 8 11.30 -9.93 -11.31
C ASP A 8 11.06 -9.78 -12.82
N VAL A 9 11.60 -10.71 -13.62
CA VAL A 9 11.36 -10.73 -15.06
C VAL A 9 9.87 -10.99 -15.29
N PRO A 10 9.07 -10.05 -15.83
CA PRO A 10 7.67 -10.30 -16.11
C PRO A 10 7.57 -11.47 -17.11
N GLY A 11 6.65 -12.40 -16.89
CA GLY A 11 6.61 -13.64 -17.66
C GLY A 11 7.24 -14.86 -16.97
N SER A 12 8.03 -14.66 -15.90
CA SER A 12 8.82 -15.73 -15.27
C SER A 12 8.03 -16.69 -14.37
N ARG A 13 6.85 -16.29 -13.90
CA ARG A 13 5.97 -17.14 -13.08
C ARG A 13 4.72 -17.49 -13.86
N SER A 14 4.37 -18.78 -13.89
CA SER A 14 3.13 -19.29 -14.45
C SER A 14 2.32 -20.05 -13.40
N GLN A 15 1.00 -20.08 -13.60
CA GLN A 15 0.09 -20.95 -12.84
C GLN A 15 -1.08 -21.36 -13.73
N VAL A 16 -1.89 -22.32 -13.28
CA VAL A 16 -3.08 -22.79 -14.00
C VAL A 16 -4.31 -22.42 -13.19
N ASN A 17 -5.33 -21.86 -13.84
CA ASN A 17 -6.60 -21.57 -13.19
C ASN A 17 -7.31 -22.90 -12.86
N PRO A 18 -7.69 -23.14 -11.59
CA PRO A 18 -8.26 -24.42 -11.18
C PRO A 18 -9.70 -24.67 -11.69
N VAL A 19 -10.41 -23.64 -12.15
CA VAL A 19 -11.80 -23.75 -12.62
C VAL A 19 -11.86 -24.16 -14.08
N ASP A 20 -11.10 -23.48 -14.95
CA ASP A 20 -11.16 -23.64 -16.40
C ASP A 20 -9.88 -24.23 -17.03
N GLY A 21 -8.85 -24.47 -16.22
CA GLY A 21 -7.57 -25.01 -16.67
C GLY A 21 -6.73 -24.05 -17.51
N ALA A 22 -7.05 -22.75 -17.54
CA ALA A 22 -6.28 -21.79 -18.32
C ALA A 22 -4.89 -21.54 -17.73
N GLU A 23 -3.87 -21.50 -18.58
CA GLU A 23 -2.54 -21.04 -18.18
C GLU A 23 -2.54 -19.52 -17.97
N MET A 24 -1.90 -19.09 -16.89
CA MET A 24 -1.75 -17.69 -16.53
C MET A 24 -0.29 -17.34 -16.32
N VAL A 25 0.05 -16.09 -16.63
CA VAL A 25 1.38 -15.54 -16.45
C VAL A 25 1.34 -14.33 -15.51
N TRP A 26 2.32 -14.26 -14.60
CA TRP A 26 2.46 -13.14 -13.68
C TRP A 26 3.16 -11.97 -14.35
N LEU A 27 2.52 -10.81 -14.32
CA LEU A 27 3.06 -9.55 -14.74
C LEU A 27 3.29 -8.69 -13.50
N ALA A 28 4.54 -8.31 -13.22
CA ALA A 28 4.92 -7.64 -11.96
C ALA A 28 4.31 -6.24 -11.78
N GLY A 29 3.71 -5.68 -12.83
CA GLY A 29 3.22 -4.30 -12.85
C GLY A 29 4.36 -3.29 -12.97
N GLY A 30 4.01 -2.01 -13.06
CA GLY A 30 4.97 -0.94 -13.25
C GLY A 30 4.38 0.26 -13.97
N THR A 31 5.23 1.25 -14.22
CA THR A 31 4.87 2.45 -14.99
C THR A 31 5.29 2.29 -16.44
N PHE A 32 4.39 2.58 -17.37
CA PHE A 32 4.64 2.53 -18.81
C PHE A 32 3.99 3.74 -19.53
N THR A 33 4.39 3.97 -20.78
CA THR A 33 3.74 4.96 -21.64
C THR A 33 2.51 4.34 -22.28
N MET A 34 1.33 4.78 -21.86
CA MET A 34 0.04 4.39 -22.41
C MET A 34 -0.41 5.38 -23.49
N GLY A 35 -1.03 4.87 -24.55
CA GLY A 35 -1.45 5.64 -25.72
C GLY A 35 -0.32 5.94 -26.69
N SER A 36 -0.59 6.83 -27.64
CA SER A 36 0.32 7.15 -28.74
C SER A 36 0.70 8.63 -28.76
N THR A 37 1.83 8.95 -29.40
CA THR A 37 2.20 10.32 -29.76
C THR A 37 1.71 10.71 -31.16
N VAL A 38 1.22 9.74 -31.94
CA VAL A 38 0.74 9.91 -33.31
C VAL A 38 -0.55 9.11 -33.49
N SER A 39 -1.62 9.75 -33.97
CA SER A 39 -2.83 9.01 -34.39
C SER A 39 -2.69 8.67 -35.86
N LEU A 40 -2.79 7.39 -36.23
CA LEU A 40 -2.80 6.97 -37.63
C LEU A 40 -4.14 7.23 -38.32
N ASP A 41 -5.21 7.42 -37.53
CA ASP A 41 -6.50 7.90 -38.00
C ASP A 41 -7.03 9.00 -37.04
N PRO A 42 -7.23 10.24 -37.52
CA PRO A 42 -7.83 11.32 -36.73
C PRO A 42 -9.32 11.11 -36.41
N ALA A 43 -10.00 10.19 -37.11
CA ALA A 43 -11.42 9.89 -36.93
C ALA A 43 -11.68 8.82 -35.85
N THR A 44 -10.68 8.02 -35.48
CA THR A 44 -10.77 7.01 -34.41
C THR A 44 -10.52 7.62 -33.03
N ILE A 45 -11.30 7.17 -32.05
CA ILE A 45 -11.42 7.80 -30.74
C ILE A 45 -10.19 7.47 -29.86
N GLY A 46 -9.31 8.47 -29.67
CA GLY A 46 -8.71 8.72 -28.36
C GLY A 46 -7.46 7.94 -27.96
N GLU A 47 -6.57 7.60 -28.90
CA GLU A 47 -5.22 7.07 -28.59
C GLU A 47 -4.27 8.14 -28.03
N LEU A 48 -4.61 9.42 -28.25
CA LEU A 48 -3.83 10.58 -27.80
C LEU A 48 -4.43 11.18 -26.51
N PRO A 49 -3.61 11.77 -25.62
CA PRO A 49 -2.15 11.81 -25.68
C PRO A 49 -1.49 10.59 -25.03
N ALA A 50 -0.26 10.29 -25.46
CA ALA A 50 0.65 9.44 -24.70
C ALA A 50 0.88 10.02 -23.28
N HIS A 51 0.78 9.18 -22.26
CA HIS A 51 0.92 9.58 -20.86
C HIS A 51 1.50 8.44 -20.02
N GLN A 52 2.10 8.75 -18.87
CA GLN A 52 2.58 7.73 -17.95
C GLN A 52 1.40 7.12 -17.19
N GLN A 53 1.25 5.80 -17.29
CA GLN A 53 0.26 5.04 -16.54
C GLN A 53 0.95 3.98 -15.69
N THR A 54 0.50 3.81 -14.45
CA THR A 54 1.01 2.77 -13.55
C THR A 54 -0.04 1.69 -13.35
N VAL A 55 0.36 0.43 -13.49
CA VAL A 55 -0.47 -0.74 -13.18
C VAL A 55 0.17 -1.55 -12.06
N ALA A 56 -0.65 -2.13 -11.19
CA ALA A 56 -0.19 -3.06 -10.15
C ALA A 56 0.21 -4.40 -10.79
N GLY A 57 0.81 -5.32 -10.02
CA GLY A 57 1.06 -6.68 -10.49
C GLY A 57 -0.22 -7.51 -10.59
N PHE A 58 -0.37 -8.30 -11.64
CA PHE A 58 -1.55 -9.11 -11.91
C PHE A 58 -1.20 -10.37 -12.70
N TRP A 59 -2.09 -11.36 -12.64
CA TRP A 59 -2.06 -12.53 -13.51
C TRP A 59 -2.86 -12.23 -14.78
N LEU A 60 -2.35 -12.64 -15.93
CA LEU A 60 -3.06 -12.57 -17.21
C LEU A 60 -3.12 -13.96 -17.83
N TYR A 61 -4.24 -14.33 -18.43
CA TYR A 61 -4.34 -15.56 -19.20
C TYR A 61 -3.35 -15.49 -20.37
N ARG A 62 -2.58 -16.56 -20.53
CA ARG A 62 -1.56 -16.69 -21.56
C ARG A 62 -2.16 -16.55 -22.96
N ASN A 63 -3.37 -17.06 -23.12
CA ASN A 63 -4.15 -17.13 -24.35
C ASN A 63 -5.54 -16.52 -24.14
N GLU A 64 -6.24 -16.22 -25.22
CA GLU A 64 -7.67 -15.97 -25.23
C GLU A 64 -8.45 -17.19 -24.72
N VAL A 65 -9.65 -16.97 -24.21
CA VAL A 65 -10.51 -18.06 -23.74
C VAL A 65 -10.91 -18.93 -24.93
N THR A 66 -10.65 -20.24 -24.84
CA THR A 66 -10.94 -21.17 -25.93
C THR A 66 -12.39 -21.64 -25.93
N ASN A 67 -12.86 -22.16 -27.06
CA ASN A 67 -14.17 -22.82 -27.12
C ASN A 67 -14.27 -24.01 -26.15
N ALA A 68 -13.19 -24.79 -25.95
CA ALA A 68 -13.22 -25.88 -24.98
C ALA A 68 -13.47 -25.38 -23.55
N GLN A 69 -12.85 -24.26 -23.18
CA GLN A 69 -13.03 -23.61 -21.88
C GLN A 69 -14.42 -23.00 -21.73
N TYR A 70 -14.89 -22.26 -22.74
CA TYR A 70 -16.23 -21.68 -22.75
C TYR A 70 -17.34 -22.75 -22.74
N GLY A 71 -17.09 -23.91 -23.38
CA GLY A 71 -17.97 -25.08 -23.32
C GLY A 71 -18.16 -25.62 -21.89
N GLN A 72 -17.10 -25.61 -21.08
CA GLN A 72 -17.18 -26.00 -19.65
C GLN A 72 -18.05 -25.01 -18.87
N PHE A 73 -17.88 -23.70 -19.11
CA PHE A 73 -18.69 -22.65 -18.51
C PHE A 73 -20.18 -22.84 -18.80
N MET A 74 -20.54 -23.04 -20.07
CA MET A 74 -21.95 -23.28 -20.44
C MET A 74 -22.51 -24.54 -19.81
N GLN A 75 -21.73 -25.62 -19.79
CA GLN A 75 -22.15 -26.86 -19.17
C GLN A 75 -22.36 -26.71 -17.66
N ALA A 76 -21.50 -25.95 -16.98
CA ALA A 76 -21.56 -25.76 -15.54
C ALA A 76 -22.68 -24.80 -15.08
N THR A 77 -23.01 -23.80 -15.90
CA THR A 77 -23.90 -22.69 -15.50
C THR A 77 -25.25 -22.68 -16.22
N GLY A 78 -25.36 -23.38 -17.35
CA GLY A 78 -26.52 -23.26 -18.25
C GLY A 78 -26.54 -21.95 -19.04
N HIS A 79 -25.43 -21.21 -19.10
CA HIS A 79 -25.32 -19.97 -19.89
C HIS A 79 -25.58 -20.23 -21.38
N ALA A 80 -26.18 -19.24 -22.06
CA ALA A 80 -26.57 -19.37 -23.46
C ALA A 80 -25.34 -19.46 -24.38
N ALA A 81 -25.48 -20.24 -25.45
CA ALA A 81 -24.46 -20.33 -26.48
C ALA A 81 -24.35 -19.03 -27.29
N PRO A 82 -23.14 -18.55 -27.64
CA PRO A 82 -22.96 -17.39 -28.49
C PRO A 82 -23.43 -17.67 -29.92
N ASN A 83 -23.67 -16.61 -30.70
CA ASN A 83 -24.32 -16.70 -32.02
C ASN A 83 -23.64 -17.65 -33.01
N HIS A 84 -22.31 -17.78 -32.97
CA HIS A 84 -21.53 -18.66 -33.89
C HIS A 84 -21.17 -20.02 -33.29
N TRP A 85 -21.71 -20.38 -32.13
CA TRP A 85 -21.37 -21.64 -31.45
C TRP A 85 -21.71 -22.88 -32.28
N ALA A 86 -22.74 -22.83 -33.11
CA ALA A 86 -23.12 -23.96 -33.97
C ALA A 86 -22.30 -24.04 -35.27
N ASP A 87 -21.50 -23.02 -35.59
CA ASP A 87 -20.68 -22.99 -36.80
C ASP A 87 -19.32 -23.68 -36.56
N PRO A 88 -19.02 -24.79 -37.26
CA PRO A 88 -17.75 -25.49 -37.08
C PRO A 88 -16.53 -24.66 -37.49
N LEU A 89 -16.70 -23.56 -38.24
CA LEU A 89 -15.61 -22.63 -38.55
C LEU A 89 -15.14 -21.84 -37.32
N PHE A 90 -16.03 -21.65 -36.34
CA PHE A 90 -15.78 -20.78 -35.17
C PHE A 90 -15.83 -21.52 -33.82
N ASN A 91 -16.26 -22.79 -33.79
CA ASN A 91 -16.35 -23.60 -32.57
C ASN A 91 -15.34 -24.77 -32.50
N GLN A 92 -14.13 -24.56 -33.01
CA GLN A 92 -13.07 -25.55 -32.83
C GLN A 92 -12.50 -25.46 -31.40
N PRO A 93 -12.23 -26.59 -30.71
CA PRO A 93 -11.94 -26.58 -29.26
C PRO A 93 -10.79 -25.67 -28.81
N GLN A 94 -9.72 -25.56 -29.61
CA GLN A 94 -8.53 -24.75 -29.28
C GLN A 94 -8.51 -23.37 -29.93
N HIS A 95 -9.58 -23.00 -30.63
CA HIS A 95 -9.74 -21.64 -31.15
C HIS A 95 -10.37 -20.74 -30.07
N PRO A 96 -10.14 -19.42 -30.12
CA PRO A 96 -10.78 -18.49 -29.22
C PRO A 96 -12.30 -18.57 -29.38
N VAL A 97 -13.04 -18.42 -28.28
CA VAL A 97 -14.48 -18.22 -28.34
C VAL A 97 -14.78 -16.85 -28.95
N VAL A 98 -15.74 -16.79 -29.86
CA VAL A 98 -16.09 -15.58 -30.60
C VAL A 98 -17.59 -15.24 -30.52
N ALA A 99 -17.95 -14.05 -30.98
CA ALA A 99 -19.32 -13.52 -30.93
C ALA A 99 -19.93 -13.52 -29.52
N VAL A 100 -19.06 -13.31 -28.52
CA VAL A 100 -19.45 -13.11 -27.13
C VAL A 100 -19.62 -11.63 -26.85
N THR A 101 -20.68 -11.28 -26.13
CA THR A 101 -20.85 -9.92 -25.61
C THR A 101 -19.88 -9.65 -24.47
N TRP A 102 -19.69 -8.38 -24.11
CA TRP A 102 -18.96 -8.03 -22.89
C TRP A 102 -19.57 -8.69 -21.64
N TYR A 103 -20.90 -8.86 -21.61
CA TYR A 103 -21.60 -9.50 -20.50
C TYR A 103 -21.33 -10.99 -20.43
N ASP A 104 -21.26 -11.67 -21.58
CA ASP A 104 -20.89 -13.08 -21.66
C ASP A 104 -19.45 -13.28 -21.19
N ALA A 105 -18.53 -12.44 -21.68
CA ALA A 105 -17.12 -12.45 -21.29
C ALA A 105 -16.97 -12.21 -19.78
N ARG A 106 -17.66 -11.22 -19.23
CA ARG A 106 -17.68 -10.95 -17.79
C ARG A 106 -18.27 -12.12 -16.99
N ALA A 107 -19.37 -12.71 -17.44
CA ALA A 107 -20.02 -13.83 -16.76
C ALA A 107 -19.09 -15.05 -16.72
N TYR A 108 -18.40 -15.34 -17.83
CA TYR A 108 -17.35 -16.35 -17.88
C TYR A 108 -16.25 -16.06 -16.88
N CYS A 109 -15.69 -14.83 -16.88
CA CYS A 109 -14.61 -14.47 -15.96
C CYS A 109 -15.03 -14.68 -14.50
N GLN A 110 -16.24 -14.26 -14.14
CA GLN A 110 -16.78 -14.43 -12.79
C GLN A 110 -16.90 -15.91 -12.40
N TRP A 111 -17.39 -16.76 -13.30
CA TRP A 111 -17.45 -18.20 -13.08
C TRP A 111 -16.06 -18.82 -12.89
N ALA A 112 -15.09 -18.39 -13.69
CA ALA A 112 -13.70 -18.85 -13.63
C ALA A 112 -12.91 -18.31 -12.42
N GLY A 113 -13.52 -17.50 -11.54
CA GLY A 113 -12.82 -16.85 -10.43
C GLY A 113 -11.80 -15.81 -10.88
N ALA A 114 -12.05 -15.19 -12.02
CA ALA A 114 -11.21 -14.20 -12.70
C ALA A 114 -12.01 -12.92 -13.00
N ARG A 115 -11.40 -11.99 -13.75
CA ARG A 115 -12.04 -10.75 -14.25
C ARG A 115 -11.55 -10.43 -15.66
N LEU A 116 -12.20 -9.49 -16.33
CA LEU A 116 -11.60 -8.90 -17.54
C LEU A 116 -10.39 -8.02 -17.14
N PRO A 117 -9.34 -7.93 -17.98
CA PRO A 117 -8.28 -6.95 -17.78
C PRO A 117 -8.84 -5.53 -17.92
N THR A 118 -8.26 -4.58 -17.20
CA THR A 118 -8.48 -3.16 -17.53
C THR A 118 -7.78 -2.84 -18.85
N GLU A 119 -8.22 -1.79 -19.53
CA GLU A 119 -7.56 -1.29 -20.73
C GLU A 119 -6.07 -0.97 -20.48
N ALA A 120 -5.74 -0.42 -19.31
CA ALA A 120 -4.36 -0.13 -18.94
C ALA A 120 -3.53 -1.39 -18.70
N GLU A 121 -4.11 -2.41 -18.07
CA GLU A 121 -3.45 -3.71 -17.87
C GLU A 121 -3.20 -4.43 -19.19
N TRP A 122 -4.19 -4.40 -20.09
CA TRP A 122 -4.06 -4.99 -21.42
C TRP A 122 -2.93 -4.32 -22.21
N GLU A 123 -2.89 -2.99 -22.28
CA GLU A 123 -1.84 -2.29 -23.03
C GLU A 123 -0.46 -2.43 -22.38
N TYR A 124 -0.39 -2.48 -21.05
CA TYR A 124 0.86 -2.78 -20.35
C TYR A 124 1.42 -4.16 -20.74
N ALA A 125 0.55 -5.18 -20.78
CA ALA A 125 0.92 -6.53 -21.20
C ALA A 125 1.34 -6.56 -22.68
N ALA A 126 0.58 -5.89 -23.55
CA ALA A 126 0.85 -5.77 -24.98
C ALA A 126 2.24 -5.16 -25.26
N ARG A 127 2.59 -4.13 -24.49
CA ARG A 127 3.85 -3.38 -24.64
C ARG A 127 5.06 -4.06 -24.03
N CYS A 128 4.87 -5.06 -23.17
CA CYS A 128 5.97 -5.83 -22.56
C CYS A 128 7.02 -4.98 -21.82
N GLY A 129 6.59 -3.89 -21.17
CA GLY A 129 7.49 -2.95 -20.50
C GLY A 129 8.42 -2.18 -21.45
N GLN A 130 8.19 -2.26 -22.76
CA GLN A 130 8.92 -1.57 -23.83
C GLN A 130 7.96 -0.68 -24.63
N GLN A 131 8.46 0.14 -25.56
CA GLN A 131 7.60 0.90 -26.49
C GLN A 131 7.34 0.10 -27.77
N PHE A 132 6.83 -1.12 -27.63
CA PHE A 132 6.41 -1.90 -28.79
C PHE A 132 5.17 -1.29 -29.45
N GLU A 133 5.23 -1.21 -30.78
CA GLU A 133 4.12 -0.75 -31.61
C GLU A 133 3.06 -1.85 -31.76
N TYR A 134 3.50 -3.10 -31.88
CA TYR A 134 2.67 -4.30 -31.99
C TYR A 134 3.00 -5.31 -30.89
N ALA A 135 2.01 -6.04 -30.39
CA ALA A 135 2.12 -6.96 -29.28
C ALA A 135 2.57 -8.35 -29.78
N THR A 136 3.72 -8.40 -30.43
CA THR A 136 4.33 -9.62 -30.98
C THR A 136 5.70 -9.88 -30.33
N SER A 137 6.31 -11.03 -30.63
CA SER A 137 7.64 -11.38 -30.13
C SER A 137 8.75 -10.38 -30.51
N THR A 138 8.57 -9.63 -31.61
CA THR A 138 9.57 -8.69 -32.14
C THR A 138 9.15 -7.22 -32.05
N GLY A 139 7.91 -6.94 -31.68
CA GLY A 139 7.33 -5.59 -31.74
C GLY A 139 6.94 -5.14 -33.15
N GLN A 140 7.00 -6.02 -34.15
CA GLN A 140 6.59 -5.80 -35.55
C GLN A 140 5.37 -6.66 -35.91
N ALA A 141 4.55 -6.21 -36.87
CA ALA A 141 3.43 -6.98 -37.37
C ALA A 141 3.68 -7.47 -38.81
N ASN A 142 3.52 -8.77 -39.01
CA ASN A 142 3.43 -9.46 -40.29
C ASN A 142 2.71 -10.81 -40.05
N HIS A 143 2.39 -11.52 -41.12
CA HIS A 143 1.69 -12.80 -41.03
C HIS A 143 2.51 -13.96 -40.40
N ASP A 144 3.80 -13.78 -40.13
CA ASP A 144 4.56 -14.77 -39.35
C ASP A 144 4.39 -14.58 -37.83
N LEU A 145 3.76 -13.48 -37.41
CA LEU A 145 3.72 -13.01 -36.03
C LEU A 145 2.32 -12.74 -35.49
N ALA A 146 1.31 -12.69 -36.37
CA ALA A 146 -0.08 -12.39 -36.01
C ALA A 146 -1.03 -12.85 -37.12
N ASN A 147 -2.27 -13.18 -36.73
CA ASN A 147 -3.36 -13.50 -37.66
C ASN A 147 -4.23 -12.26 -37.92
N TYR A 148 -4.30 -11.79 -39.17
CA TYR A 148 -5.11 -10.64 -39.59
C TYR A 148 -5.44 -10.70 -41.09
N PHE A 149 -6.32 -9.83 -41.58
CA PHE A 149 -6.75 -9.86 -42.98
C PHE A 149 -5.82 -9.06 -43.91
N THR A 150 -5.46 -9.66 -45.04
CA THR A 150 -4.78 -8.95 -46.15
C THR A 150 -5.58 -9.02 -47.45
N PRO A 151 -5.90 -7.86 -48.08
CA PRO A 151 -6.60 -7.83 -49.36
C PRO A 151 -5.65 -8.12 -50.53
N TRP A 152 -5.69 -9.34 -51.09
CA TRP A 152 -5.01 -9.69 -52.35
C TRP A 152 -6.00 -10.21 -53.43
N PRO A 153 -5.62 -10.20 -54.73
CA PRO A 153 -6.51 -10.50 -55.87
C PRO A 153 -7.14 -11.90 -55.87
N ASP A 154 -6.64 -12.85 -55.07
CA ASP A 154 -7.07 -14.24 -54.99
C ASP A 154 -7.79 -14.61 -53.67
N ASP A 155 -7.99 -13.66 -52.75
CA ASP A 155 -8.87 -13.75 -51.56
C ASP A 155 -8.79 -15.08 -50.78
N THR A 156 -7.58 -15.59 -50.58
CA THR A 156 -7.34 -16.83 -49.80
C THR A 156 -7.24 -16.55 -48.30
N GLY A 157 -6.85 -15.33 -47.91
CA GLY A 157 -6.74 -14.89 -46.52
C GLY A 157 -5.66 -15.64 -45.72
N VAL A 158 -4.63 -16.16 -46.40
CA VAL A 158 -3.54 -16.94 -45.79
C VAL A 158 -2.19 -16.52 -46.39
N GLU A 159 -1.21 -16.16 -45.55
CA GLU A 159 0.13 -15.70 -45.94
C GLU A 159 1.12 -16.04 -44.81
N GLY A 160 2.40 -16.30 -45.13
CA GLY A 160 3.41 -16.59 -44.09
C GLY A 160 3.05 -17.79 -43.22
N GLU A 161 3.27 -17.66 -41.90
CA GLU A 161 2.80 -18.63 -40.89
C GLU A 161 1.31 -18.47 -40.54
N ASP A 162 0.62 -17.44 -41.03
CA ASP A 162 -0.82 -17.24 -40.88
C ASP A 162 -1.58 -18.02 -41.96
N GLN A 163 -1.93 -19.25 -41.60
CA GLN A 163 -2.59 -20.20 -42.49
C GLN A 163 -4.11 -20.18 -42.33
N TRP A 164 -4.65 -19.20 -41.59
CA TRP A 164 -6.05 -19.20 -41.17
C TRP A 164 -6.83 -18.04 -41.79
N LYS A 165 -7.85 -18.41 -42.59
CA LYS A 165 -8.81 -17.44 -43.13
C LYS A 165 -9.66 -16.74 -42.05
N TYR A 166 -9.79 -17.35 -40.88
CA TYR A 166 -10.57 -16.88 -39.73
C TYR A 166 -9.69 -16.96 -38.48
N THR A 167 -10.26 -17.19 -37.29
CA THR A 167 -9.48 -17.44 -36.07
C THR A 167 -8.45 -18.56 -36.27
N SER A 168 -7.28 -18.42 -35.68
CA SER A 168 -6.28 -19.47 -35.50
C SER A 168 -6.48 -20.14 -34.14
N PRO A 169 -5.97 -21.38 -33.93
CA PRO A 169 -5.81 -21.91 -32.58
C PRO A 169 -5.03 -20.91 -31.72
N VAL A 170 -5.42 -20.76 -30.46
CA VAL A 170 -4.69 -19.88 -29.55
C VAL A 170 -3.26 -20.40 -29.37
N GLY A 171 -2.30 -19.48 -29.30
CA GLY A 171 -0.88 -19.77 -29.18
C GLY A 171 -0.19 -20.20 -30.48
N SER A 172 -0.79 -19.92 -31.64
CA SER A 172 -0.21 -20.33 -32.94
C SER A 172 1.04 -19.53 -33.33
N PHE A 173 1.15 -18.27 -32.87
CA PHE A 173 2.28 -17.40 -33.16
C PHE A 173 3.24 -17.28 -31.96
N PRO A 174 4.50 -16.85 -32.17
CA PRO A 174 5.43 -16.67 -31.05
C PRO A 174 4.92 -15.66 -30.01
N PRO A 175 5.04 -15.94 -28.70
CA PRO A 175 4.50 -15.06 -27.67
C PRO A 175 5.29 -13.75 -27.58
N THR A 176 4.66 -12.75 -26.98
CA THR A 176 5.34 -11.54 -26.54
C THR A 176 6.47 -11.84 -25.54
N PRO A 177 7.42 -10.91 -25.28
CA PRO A 177 8.44 -11.09 -24.24
C PRO A 177 7.90 -11.41 -22.84
N PHE A 178 6.66 -11.04 -22.52
CA PHE A 178 5.98 -11.40 -21.27
C PHE A 178 5.35 -12.79 -21.31
N GLY A 179 5.49 -13.53 -22.41
CA GLY A 179 4.95 -14.88 -22.58
C GLY A 179 3.46 -14.92 -22.89
N VAL A 180 2.85 -13.82 -23.34
CA VAL A 180 1.42 -13.75 -23.69
C VAL A 180 1.29 -13.91 -25.19
N TYR A 181 0.32 -14.69 -25.66
CA TYR A 181 0.12 -15.00 -27.07
C TYR A 181 -1.01 -14.18 -27.66
N ASP A 182 -0.96 -13.99 -28.98
CA ASP A 182 -2.06 -13.47 -29.82
C ASP A 182 -2.65 -12.12 -29.37
N MET A 183 -1.84 -11.29 -28.70
CA MET A 183 -2.26 -9.94 -28.27
C MET A 183 -2.40 -8.96 -29.46
N SER A 184 -1.83 -9.29 -30.62
CA SER A 184 -2.06 -8.59 -31.89
C SER A 184 -2.69 -9.56 -32.89
N GLY A 185 -3.90 -9.26 -33.35
CA GLY A 185 -4.64 -10.10 -34.30
C GLY A 185 -5.50 -11.18 -33.62
N ASN A 186 -5.85 -12.21 -34.38
CA ASN A 186 -6.74 -13.31 -33.99
C ASN A 186 -8.16 -12.85 -33.60
N VAL A 187 -8.38 -12.31 -32.41
CA VAL A 187 -9.68 -11.75 -32.01
C VAL A 187 -9.52 -10.45 -31.22
N TRP A 188 -10.47 -9.53 -31.41
CA TRP A 188 -10.61 -8.37 -30.54
C TRP A 188 -10.92 -8.84 -29.12
N GLU A 189 -10.33 -8.18 -28.13
CA GLU A 189 -10.47 -8.60 -26.75
C GLU A 189 -11.18 -7.57 -25.89
N TRP A 190 -12.25 -8.01 -25.24
CA TRP A 190 -12.98 -7.20 -24.25
C TRP A 190 -12.11 -6.82 -23.05
N CYS A 191 -12.11 -5.53 -22.72
CA CYS A 191 -11.59 -5.00 -21.45
C CYS A 191 -12.72 -4.64 -20.49
N SER A 192 -12.42 -4.52 -19.19
CA SER A 192 -13.38 -3.99 -18.20
C SER A 192 -13.69 -2.51 -18.41
N SER A 193 -12.76 -1.74 -18.96
CA SER A 193 -12.84 -0.28 -19.03
C SER A 193 -13.92 0.22 -20.01
N LEU A 194 -14.60 1.31 -19.63
CA LEU A 194 -15.36 2.15 -20.55
C LEU A 194 -14.40 2.97 -21.42
N LEU A 195 -14.77 3.14 -22.70
CA LEU A 195 -14.08 4.00 -23.65
C LEU A 195 -14.25 5.46 -23.21
N ARG A 196 -13.17 6.02 -22.64
CA ARG A 196 -13.06 7.42 -22.24
C ARG A 196 -11.84 8.07 -22.90
N PRO A 197 -11.84 9.40 -23.12
CA PRO A 197 -10.66 10.11 -23.60
C PRO A 197 -9.44 9.89 -22.69
N TYR A 198 -8.24 9.96 -23.28
CA TYR A 198 -6.99 10.03 -22.52
C TYR A 198 -6.72 11.45 -22.01
N PRO A 199 -5.92 11.62 -20.93
CA PRO A 199 -5.17 10.60 -20.21
C PRO A 199 -6.05 9.60 -19.44
N TYR A 200 -5.59 8.36 -19.33
CA TYR A 200 -6.27 7.31 -18.58
C TYR A 200 -6.32 7.66 -17.08
N SER A 201 -7.48 7.47 -16.47
CA SER A 201 -7.68 7.63 -15.03
C SER A 201 -8.54 6.50 -14.52
N ALA A 202 -7.99 5.64 -13.66
CA ALA A 202 -8.75 4.54 -13.05
C ALA A 202 -9.91 5.04 -12.16
N THR A 203 -9.91 6.32 -11.77
CA THR A 203 -10.87 6.92 -10.83
C THR A 203 -11.98 7.71 -11.51
N ASP A 204 -12.02 7.81 -12.83
CA ASP A 204 -13.04 8.59 -13.55
C ASP A 204 -14.35 7.81 -13.81
N GLY A 205 -14.51 6.66 -13.14
CA GLY A 205 -15.65 5.77 -13.30
C GLY A 205 -15.54 4.81 -14.48
N ARG A 206 -14.46 4.85 -15.29
CA ARG A 206 -14.32 3.92 -16.42
C ARG A 206 -14.27 2.44 -16.03
N GLU A 207 -13.90 2.14 -14.79
CA GLU A 207 -13.86 0.77 -14.26
C GLU A 207 -15.14 0.35 -13.51
N ASP A 208 -16.20 1.16 -13.53
CA ASP A 208 -17.47 0.81 -12.87
C ASP A 208 -18.09 -0.44 -13.52
N PRO A 209 -18.25 -1.56 -12.78
CA PRO A 209 -18.83 -2.78 -13.33
C PRO A 209 -20.36 -2.72 -13.46
N ASN A 210 -21.02 -1.69 -12.92
CA ASN A 210 -22.48 -1.56 -12.83
C ASN A 210 -23.04 -0.47 -13.77
N ASP A 211 -22.23 0.05 -14.69
CA ASP A 211 -22.67 1.01 -15.70
C ASP A 211 -23.86 0.44 -16.51
N PRO A 212 -24.95 1.21 -16.73
CA PRO A 212 -26.18 0.69 -17.29
C PRO A 212 -25.99 0.14 -18.72
N PRO A 213 -26.75 -0.88 -19.15
CA PRO A 213 -26.62 -1.47 -20.49
C PRO A 213 -26.82 -0.51 -21.67
N SER A 214 -27.24 0.72 -21.43
CA SER A 214 -27.43 1.77 -22.43
C SER A 214 -26.16 2.60 -22.71
N SER A 215 -25.06 2.39 -22.00
CA SER A 215 -23.80 3.14 -22.15
C SER A 215 -22.69 2.37 -22.89
N ASN A 216 -23.10 1.48 -23.81
CA ASN A 216 -22.40 0.43 -24.59
C ASN A 216 -20.91 0.53 -24.97
N HIS A 217 -20.18 1.58 -24.63
CA HIS A 217 -18.82 1.79 -25.09
C HIS A 217 -17.77 1.11 -24.21
N ARG A 218 -17.74 -0.23 -24.10
CA ARG A 218 -16.61 -0.95 -23.46
C ARG A 218 -15.46 -1.10 -24.46
N VAL A 219 -14.23 -1.04 -23.97
CA VAL A 219 -13.03 -1.06 -24.83
C VAL A 219 -12.77 -2.46 -25.39
N LEU A 220 -12.47 -2.50 -26.69
CA LEU A 220 -11.83 -3.62 -27.39
C LEU A 220 -10.38 -3.27 -27.73
N ARG A 221 -9.50 -4.26 -27.64
CA ARG A 221 -8.07 -4.15 -27.96
C ARG A 221 -7.60 -5.31 -28.86
N GLY A 222 -6.47 -5.12 -29.54
CA GLY A 222 -5.70 -6.18 -30.20
C GLY A 222 -5.89 -6.35 -31.70
N GLY A 223 -7.01 -5.91 -32.29
CA GLY A 223 -7.35 -6.28 -33.66
C GLY A 223 -7.92 -7.69 -33.74
N SER A 224 -8.24 -8.16 -34.94
CA SER A 224 -8.74 -9.53 -35.16
C SER A 224 -8.25 -10.11 -36.48
N TRP A 225 -8.56 -11.38 -36.74
CA TRP A 225 -8.39 -12.03 -38.04
C TRP A 225 -9.04 -11.24 -39.19
N GLY A 226 -10.07 -10.43 -38.89
CA GLY A 226 -10.76 -9.57 -39.85
C GLY A 226 -10.17 -8.17 -40.04
N SER A 227 -9.17 -7.78 -39.23
CA SER A 227 -8.54 -6.45 -39.29
C SER A 227 -7.79 -6.25 -40.59
N ARG A 228 -8.12 -5.16 -41.31
CA ARG A 228 -7.59 -4.91 -42.65
C ARG A 228 -6.24 -4.21 -42.55
N GLY A 229 -5.17 -5.00 -42.57
CA GLY A 229 -3.81 -4.54 -42.37
C GLY A 229 -3.49 -4.27 -40.90
N VAL A 230 -2.27 -3.78 -40.64
CA VAL A 230 -1.69 -3.76 -39.28
C VAL A 230 -2.19 -2.62 -38.39
N GLY A 231 -2.95 -1.65 -38.91
CA GLY A 231 -3.33 -0.43 -38.16
C GLY A 231 -4.08 -0.72 -36.85
N ASP A 232 -4.98 -1.70 -36.87
CA ASP A 232 -5.81 -2.12 -35.73
C ASP A 232 -5.05 -2.99 -34.73
N LEU A 233 -3.93 -3.60 -35.16
CA LEU A 233 -3.13 -4.54 -34.37
C LEU A 233 -2.20 -3.84 -33.38
N ARG A 234 -2.12 -2.51 -33.44
CA ARG A 234 -1.20 -1.73 -32.62
C ARG A 234 -1.56 -1.82 -31.14
N CYS A 235 -0.55 -1.87 -30.28
CA CYS A 235 -0.71 -1.84 -28.82
C CYS A 235 -1.56 -0.65 -28.35
N ALA A 236 -1.47 0.50 -29.03
CA ALA A 236 -2.20 1.72 -28.67
C ALA A 236 -3.63 1.77 -29.23
N TYR A 237 -3.94 0.97 -30.25
CA TYR A 237 -5.25 1.02 -30.89
C TYR A 237 -6.33 0.55 -29.92
N ARG A 238 -7.48 1.22 -29.98
CA ARG A 238 -8.63 0.97 -29.12
C ARG A 238 -9.89 1.19 -29.93
N ASP A 239 -10.84 0.27 -29.78
CA ASP A 239 -12.15 0.39 -30.39
C ASP A 239 -13.24 0.17 -29.34
N SER A 240 -14.47 0.41 -29.73
CA SER A 240 -15.64 -0.01 -28.98
C SER A 240 -16.78 -0.27 -29.95
N PRO A 241 -17.36 -1.48 -29.98
CA PRO A 241 -18.50 -1.72 -30.82
C PRO A 241 -19.63 -0.87 -30.22
N GLY A 242 -20.29 -0.06 -31.04
CA GLY A 242 -21.42 0.77 -30.59
C GLY A 242 -22.62 -0.07 -30.13
N ASP A 243 -23.85 0.35 -30.44
CA ASP A 243 -25.08 -0.32 -29.97
C ASP A 243 -25.33 -1.77 -30.47
N PHE A 244 -24.36 -2.39 -31.15
CA PHE A 244 -24.45 -3.77 -31.64
C PHE A 244 -23.94 -4.76 -30.60
N LEU A 245 -24.82 -5.10 -29.66
CA LEU A 245 -24.63 -6.14 -28.66
C LEU A 245 -24.62 -7.54 -29.31
N GLY A 246 -23.43 -8.10 -29.52
CA GLY A 246 -23.18 -9.54 -29.75
C GLY A 246 -23.40 -10.03 -31.19
N GLY A 247 -22.41 -10.72 -31.75
CA GLY A 247 -22.53 -11.39 -33.05
C GLY A 247 -21.33 -11.27 -33.99
N ASP A 248 -20.35 -10.42 -33.67
CA ASP A 248 -19.13 -10.33 -34.48
C ASP A 248 -18.20 -11.51 -34.19
N SER A 249 -17.92 -12.31 -35.23
CA SER A 249 -17.00 -13.44 -35.21
C SER A 249 -15.53 -13.05 -35.02
N GLY A 250 -15.21 -11.76 -35.04
CA GLY A 250 -13.88 -11.22 -34.72
C GLY A 250 -13.70 -10.85 -33.25
N ILE A 251 -14.71 -10.96 -32.39
CA ILE A 251 -14.64 -10.51 -30.98
C ILE A 251 -14.66 -11.68 -30.01
N GLY A 252 -13.64 -11.75 -29.16
CA GLY A 252 -13.47 -12.68 -28.04
C GLY A 252 -13.00 -11.94 -26.78
N PHE A 253 -12.24 -12.62 -25.92
CA PHE A 253 -11.68 -12.04 -24.70
C PHE A 253 -10.61 -12.95 -24.08
N ARG A 254 -9.80 -12.37 -23.19
CA ARG A 254 -8.96 -13.09 -22.23
C ARG A 254 -9.26 -12.65 -20.81
N CYS A 255 -8.95 -13.49 -19.84
CA CYS A 255 -9.14 -13.17 -18.44
C CYS A 255 -7.85 -12.61 -17.83
N ALA A 256 -8.01 -11.71 -16.87
CA ALA A 256 -7.00 -11.36 -15.89
C ALA A 256 -7.43 -11.85 -14.51
N ASN A 257 -6.48 -11.98 -13.61
CA ASN A 257 -6.76 -12.14 -12.19
C ASN A 257 -5.89 -11.16 -11.43
N THR A 258 -6.47 -10.47 -10.46
CA THR A 258 -5.66 -9.66 -9.54
C THR A 258 -4.70 -10.62 -8.83
N ALA A 259 -3.49 -10.19 -8.48
CA ALA A 259 -2.71 -10.91 -7.47
C ALA A 259 -3.66 -11.23 -6.31
N PRO A 260 -3.87 -12.51 -5.94
CA PRO A 260 -4.99 -12.83 -5.09
C PRO A 260 -4.89 -12.02 -3.79
N PRO A 261 -5.88 -11.17 -3.44
CA PRO A 261 -6.31 -11.15 -2.05
C PRO A 261 -6.78 -12.58 -1.74
N LEU A 262 -6.35 -13.12 -0.60
CA LEU A 262 -6.66 -14.48 -0.15
C LEU A 262 -8.13 -14.83 -0.40
N THR A 263 -8.42 -15.62 -1.44
CA THR A 263 -9.77 -16.15 -1.67
C THR A 263 -9.97 -17.30 -0.70
N VAL A 264 -10.92 -17.14 0.23
CA VAL A 264 -11.43 -18.24 1.04
C VAL A 264 -12.11 -19.24 0.10
N GLN A 265 -11.67 -20.49 0.09
CA GLN A 265 -12.31 -21.58 -0.67
C GLN A 265 -13.61 -21.98 0.05
N TRP A 266 -14.75 -21.45 -0.38
CA TRP A 266 -16.05 -21.56 0.31
C TRP A 266 -16.69 -22.95 0.31
N SER A 267 -16.25 -23.87 -0.57
CA SER A 267 -16.70 -25.27 -0.53
C SER A 267 -16.28 -26.01 0.76
N ALA A 268 -15.43 -25.40 1.59
CA ALA A 268 -14.99 -25.92 2.88
C ALA A 268 -15.75 -25.35 4.09
N ILE A 269 -16.66 -24.38 3.91
CA ILE A 269 -17.39 -23.74 5.02
C ILE A 269 -18.76 -24.40 5.17
N PRO A 270 -19.03 -25.12 6.28
CA PRO A 270 -20.31 -25.77 6.45
C PRO A 270 -21.45 -24.75 6.65
N PRO A 271 -22.69 -25.14 6.28
CA PRO A 271 -23.86 -24.30 6.48
C PRO A 271 -24.05 -23.89 7.94
N GLY A 272 -24.55 -22.66 8.17
CA GLY A 272 -24.75 -22.09 9.50
C GLY A 272 -24.01 -20.76 9.73
N TRP A 273 -23.94 -20.34 10.99
CA TRP A 273 -23.22 -19.12 11.40
C TRP A 273 -21.71 -19.36 11.41
N ASN A 274 -20.99 -18.53 10.66
CA ASN A 274 -19.54 -18.59 10.48
C ASN A 274 -18.93 -17.20 10.74
N MET A 275 -17.75 -17.14 11.34
CA MET A 275 -17.06 -15.86 11.50
C MET A 275 -16.25 -15.53 10.23
N ALA A 276 -16.47 -14.36 9.65
CA ALA A 276 -15.78 -13.83 8.49
C ALA A 276 -15.29 -12.39 8.77
N SER A 277 -14.05 -12.07 8.46
CA SER A 277 -13.48 -10.73 8.67
C SER A 277 -13.42 -9.94 7.36
N VAL A 278 -13.63 -8.62 7.42
CA VAL A 278 -13.66 -7.75 6.23
C VAL A 278 -12.78 -6.50 6.47
N PRO A 279 -12.05 -6.01 5.45
CA PRO A 279 -11.67 -6.63 4.20
C PRO A 279 -10.29 -7.28 4.28
N VAL A 280 -10.09 -8.22 3.37
CA VAL A 280 -8.84 -8.97 3.13
C VAL A 280 -7.80 -8.10 2.39
N SER A 281 -8.18 -6.89 1.95
CA SER A 281 -7.31 -5.91 1.32
C SER A 281 -7.71 -4.47 1.69
N PRO A 282 -6.74 -3.58 1.97
CA PRO A 282 -6.92 -2.14 2.19
C PRO A 282 -7.67 -1.39 1.09
N GLN A 283 -7.69 -1.93 -0.14
CA GLN A 283 -8.26 -1.24 -1.29
C GLN A 283 -9.74 -1.60 -1.54
N GLU A 284 -10.30 -2.55 -0.78
CA GLU A 284 -11.63 -3.09 -1.02
C GLU A 284 -12.58 -2.74 0.13
N ALA A 285 -13.22 -1.57 0.05
CA ALA A 285 -14.19 -1.10 1.04
C ALA A 285 -15.57 -1.80 0.96
N SER A 286 -15.73 -2.75 0.03
CA SER A 286 -17.02 -3.37 -0.30
C SER A 286 -17.09 -4.82 0.17
N ALA A 287 -18.05 -5.10 1.07
CA ALA A 287 -18.35 -6.47 1.49
C ALA A 287 -18.83 -7.33 0.31
N GLN A 288 -19.54 -6.77 -0.66
CA GLN A 288 -19.97 -7.48 -1.87
C GLN A 288 -18.78 -7.86 -2.77
N ALA A 289 -17.73 -7.04 -2.82
CA ALA A 289 -16.51 -7.36 -3.56
C ALA A 289 -15.76 -8.54 -2.92
N VAL A 290 -15.85 -8.69 -1.59
CA VAL A 290 -15.13 -9.71 -0.81
C VAL A 290 -15.94 -11.01 -0.61
N PHE A 291 -17.25 -10.90 -0.32
CA PHE A 291 -18.14 -12.04 -0.02
C PHE A 291 -19.06 -12.43 -1.18
N GLY A 292 -19.11 -11.62 -2.24
CA GLY A 292 -20.00 -11.84 -3.37
C GLY A 292 -21.43 -11.34 -3.14
N PRO A 293 -22.29 -11.43 -4.18
CA PRO A 293 -23.63 -10.82 -4.18
C PRO A 293 -24.65 -11.51 -3.26
N TYR A 294 -24.35 -12.71 -2.74
CA TYR A 294 -25.27 -13.51 -1.93
C TYR A 294 -25.38 -13.10 -0.46
N PHE A 295 -24.59 -12.11 -0.02
CA PHE A 295 -24.51 -11.67 1.37
C PHE A 295 -25.21 -10.33 1.65
N ASP A 296 -26.07 -9.86 0.74
CA ASP A 296 -26.96 -8.75 1.02
C ASP A 296 -28.32 -9.27 1.53
N PRO A 297 -28.73 -8.98 2.77
CA PRO A 297 -28.05 -8.15 3.78
C PRO A 297 -27.21 -8.93 4.81
N LEU A 298 -26.06 -8.38 5.19
CA LEU A 298 -25.20 -8.89 6.27
C LEU A 298 -25.86 -8.66 7.64
N VAL A 299 -26.29 -9.75 8.28
CA VAL A 299 -26.88 -9.75 9.61
C VAL A 299 -25.75 -9.89 10.65
N ILE A 300 -25.40 -8.80 11.32
CA ILE A 300 -24.29 -8.76 12.28
C ILE A 300 -24.80 -8.62 13.72
N TYR A 301 -24.15 -9.27 14.68
CA TYR A 301 -24.51 -9.15 16.09
C TYR A 301 -23.88 -7.89 16.71
N GLY A 302 -24.69 -6.90 17.08
CA GLY A 302 -24.24 -5.73 17.81
C GLY A 302 -24.09 -6.04 19.30
N TRP A 303 -22.85 -6.15 19.80
CA TRP A 303 -22.61 -6.50 21.20
C TRP A 303 -23.07 -5.42 22.20
N ALA A 304 -23.02 -4.14 21.81
CA ALA A 304 -23.55 -3.03 22.62
C ALA A 304 -25.09 -3.03 22.67
N SER A 305 -25.75 -3.51 21.61
CA SER A 305 -27.21 -3.58 21.51
C SER A 305 -27.78 -4.93 21.93
N GLY A 306 -26.96 -5.98 22.03
CA GLY A 306 -27.40 -7.35 22.26
C GLY A 306 -28.29 -7.91 21.13
N ALA A 307 -28.24 -7.31 19.94
CA ALA A 307 -29.18 -7.57 18.86
C ALA A 307 -28.50 -7.64 17.49
N TYR A 308 -29.07 -8.43 16.59
CA TYR A 308 -28.63 -8.48 15.20
C TYR A 308 -29.12 -7.26 14.42
N THR A 309 -28.23 -6.61 13.68
CA THR A 309 -28.52 -5.45 12.83
C THR A 309 -28.08 -5.70 11.40
N LEU A 310 -28.82 -5.14 10.44
CA LEU A 310 -28.42 -5.12 9.04
C LEU A 310 -27.37 -4.02 8.84
N LEU A 311 -26.16 -4.35 8.40
CA LEU A 311 -25.16 -3.34 8.06
C LEU A 311 -25.27 -2.94 6.58
N ALA A 312 -25.33 -1.63 6.33
CA ALA A 312 -25.26 -1.04 4.99
C ALA A 312 -23.82 -0.81 4.52
N SER A 313 -22.83 -0.86 5.42
CA SER A 313 -21.42 -0.70 5.11
C SER A 313 -20.56 -1.47 6.12
N VAL A 314 -19.36 -1.87 5.70
CA VAL A 314 -18.46 -2.68 6.52
C VAL A 314 -17.22 -1.88 6.87
N VAL A 315 -16.86 -1.87 8.15
CA VAL A 315 -15.67 -1.19 8.67
C VAL A 315 -14.47 -2.13 8.60
N CYS A 316 -13.39 -1.60 8.06
CA CYS A 316 -12.18 -2.38 7.80
C CYS A 316 -11.43 -2.69 9.10
N GLY A 317 -10.95 -3.93 9.23
CA GLY A 317 -10.24 -4.40 10.43
C GLY A 317 -11.13 -4.92 11.56
N LEU A 318 -12.46 -4.99 11.36
CA LEU A 318 -13.38 -5.66 12.28
C LEU A 318 -13.69 -7.10 11.83
N GLY A 319 -13.98 -7.96 12.79
CA GLY A 319 -14.48 -9.31 12.55
C GLY A 319 -16.00 -9.35 12.55
N TYR A 320 -16.61 -10.09 11.63
CA TYR A 320 -18.06 -10.18 11.46
C TYR A 320 -18.55 -11.63 11.55
N TRP A 321 -19.76 -11.83 12.02
CA TRP A 321 -20.42 -13.14 11.97
C TRP A 321 -21.39 -13.14 10.78
N VAL A 322 -21.31 -14.17 9.96
CA VAL A 322 -21.95 -14.29 8.65
C VAL A 322 -22.70 -15.62 8.58
N LEU A 323 -23.95 -15.58 8.12
CA LEU A 323 -24.80 -16.77 7.98
C LEU A 323 -24.69 -17.34 6.56
N VAL A 324 -24.29 -18.61 6.43
CA VAL A 324 -24.18 -19.32 5.13
C VAL A 324 -25.42 -20.20 4.92
N PRO A 325 -26.22 -20.00 3.85
CA PRO A 325 -27.45 -20.79 3.60
C PRO A 325 -27.18 -22.22 3.11
N GLY A 326 -27.94 -23.23 3.58
CA GLY A 326 -27.95 -24.58 3.00
C GLY A 326 -28.33 -25.71 3.97
N ALA A 327 -29.46 -26.38 3.72
CA ALA A 327 -29.97 -27.62 4.34
C ALA A 327 -30.11 -27.69 5.88
N GLY A 328 -31.31 -27.34 6.37
CA GLY A 328 -31.81 -27.70 7.71
C GLY A 328 -31.28 -26.79 8.81
N GLY A 329 -32.12 -25.87 9.27
CA GLY A 329 -31.72 -24.82 10.20
C GLY A 329 -31.00 -25.32 11.44
N THR A 330 -29.81 -24.76 11.68
CA THR A 330 -29.22 -24.65 13.00
C THR A 330 -29.42 -23.22 13.48
N THR A 331 -30.53 -23.00 14.17
CA THR A 331 -30.60 -21.94 15.18
C THR A 331 -29.42 -22.14 16.12
N VAL A 332 -28.46 -21.22 16.14
CA VAL A 332 -27.55 -21.11 17.28
C VAL A 332 -28.44 -20.75 18.46
N ALA A 333 -28.61 -21.69 19.39
CA ALA A 333 -29.06 -21.33 20.71
C ALA A 333 -28.05 -20.31 21.23
N VAL A 334 -28.53 -19.12 21.59
CA VAL A 334 -27.77 -18.00 22.18
C VAL A 334 -27.15 -18.40 23.56
N SER A 335 -27.12 -19.70 23.86
CA SER A 335 -26.68 -20.32 25.11
C SER A 335 -25.32 -21.03 25.02
N GLY A 336 -24.56 -20.91 23.93
CA GLY A 336 -23.15 -21.31 23.90
C GLY A 336 -22.88 -22.81 23.73
N THR A 337 -23.12 -23.37 22.54
CA THR A 337 -22.61 -24.71 22.19
C THR A 337 -21.64 -24.64 21.01
N GLU A 338 -20.56 -25.40 21.17
CA GLU A 338 -19.25 -25.34 20.52
C GLU A 338 -19.22 -25.44 18.99
N ARG A 339 -18.17 -24.85 18.42
CA ARG A 339 -17.45 -25.47 17.30
C ARG A 339 -15.98 -25.59 17.70
N GLY A 340 -15.55 -26.80 18.06
CA GLY A 340 -14.18 -27.12 18.48
C GLY A 340 -13.18 -27.34 17.35
N ASP A 341 -13.39 -26.72 16.17
CA ASP A 341 -12.60 -27.02 14.97
C ASP A 341 -11.43 -26.04 14.77
N ASP A 342 -10.32 -26.56 14.22
CA ASP A 342 -9.11 -25.82 13.83
C ASP A 342 -9.42 -24.71 12.81
N VAL A 343 -8.84 -23.51 12.99
CA VAL A 343 -8.89 -22.45 11.97
C VAL A 343 -7.73 -22.65 10.99
N ALA A 344 -8.03 -23.17 9.80
CA ALA A 344 -7.05 -23.22 8.73
C ALA A 344 -6.80 -21.81 8.19
N LEU A 345 -5.59 -21.29 8.39
CA LEU A 345 -5.11 -20.18 7.58
C LEU A 345 -4.82 -20.73 6.17
N PRO A 346 -5.16 -20.00 5.08
CA PRO A 346 -4.77 -20.43 3.75
C PRO A 346 -3.27 -20.73 3.74
N GLY A 347 -2.88 -21.83 3.11
CA GLY A 347 -1.53 -22.38 3.19
C GLY A 347 -0.45 -21.57 2.50
N GLY A 348 -0.57 -20.24 2.42
CA GLY A 348 0.34 -19.31 1.76
C GLY A 348 1.05 -18.38 2.74
N ARG A 349 2.30 -18.01 2.44
CA ARG A 349 3.01 -16.88 3.09
C ARG A 349 2.25 -15.57 2.88
N GLY A 350 2.29 -14.69 3.88
CA GLY A 350 1.71 -13.34 3.78
C GLY A 350 0.84 -12.94 4.96
N TRP A 351 0.21 -11.79 4.84
CA TRP A 351 -0.69 -11.22 5.86
C TRP A 351 -2.03 -11.93 5.87
N HIS A 352 -2.49 -12.32 7.06
CA HIS A 352 -3.79 -12.95 7.27
C HIS A 352 -4.55 -12.24 8.39
N LEU A 353 -5.86 -12.11 8.25
CA LEU A 353 -6.73 -11.50 9.25
C LEU A 353 -7.43 -12.58 10.06
N ILE A 354 -7.17 -12.65 11.36
CA ILE A 354 -7.76 -13.62 12.29
C ILE A 354 -8.72 -12.93 13.27
N GLY A 355 -9.62 -13.70 13.88
CA GLY A 355 -10.49 -13.25 14.96
C GLY A 355 -10.71 -14.37 15.98
N TYR A 356 -11.37 -14.09 17.09
CA TYR A 356 -11.69 -15.12 18.07
C TYR A 356 -12.97 -15.87 17.70
N VAL A 357 -12.85 -17.17 17.45
CA VAL A 357 -13.92 -17.99 16.88
C VAL A 357 -14.99 -18.43 17.87
N HIS A 358 -14.77 -18.26 19.19
CA HIS A 358 -15.77 -18.68 20.18
C HIS A 358 -16.68 -17.51 20.55
N PRO A 359 -18.02 -17.69 20.52
CA PRO A 359 -18.99 -16.61 20.73
C PRO A 359 -19.02 -16.10 22.18
N GLN A 360 -18.51 -16.90 23.13
CA GLN A 360 -18.35 -16.53 24.53
C GLN A 360 -16.87 -16.63 24.91
N GLY A 361 -16.41 -15.69 25.71
CA GLY A 361 -15.03 -15.66 26.18
C GLY A 361 -14.04 -14.98 25.26
N THR A 362 -12.76 -15.22 25.53
CA THR A 362 -11.61 -14.60 24.88
C THR A 362 -10.36 -15.46 25.11
N ALA A 363 -9.45 -15.52 24.14
CA ALA A 363 -8.15 -16.17 24.30
C ALA A 363 -7.01 -15.18 24.10
N LEU A 364 -5.87 -15.44 24.74
CA LEU A 364 -4.65 -14.71 24.38
C LEU A 364 -4.09 -15.26 23.07
N LEU A 365 -3.53 -14.39 22.23
CA LEU A 365 -2.78 -14.82 21.06
C LEU A 365 -1.65 -15.80 21.43
N ALA A 366 -0.98 -15.57 22.56
CA ALA A 366 0.05 -16.49 23.07
C ALA A 366 -0.48 -17.89 23.44
N GLU A 367 -1.77 -18.03 23.71
CA GLU A 367 -2.41 -19.33 24.01
C GLU A 367 -2.77 -20.10 22.74
N CYS A 368 -2.71 -19.46 21.57
CA CYS A 368 -2.95 -20.12 20.29
C CYS A 368 -1.78 -21.03 19.91
N GLN A 369 -2.09 -22.14 19.24
CA GLN A 369 -1.10 -23.06 18.69
C GLN A 369 -1.06 -22.95 17.17
N VAL A 370 0.12 -23.12 16.59
CA VAL A 370 0.33 -23.14 15.14
C VAL A 370 0.76 -24.54 14.75
N ARG A 371 0.01 -25.16 13.84
CA ARG A 371 0.28 -26.48 13.28
C ARG A 371 0.79 -26.36 11.84
N ARG A 372 1.75 -27.20 11.46
CA ARG A 372 2.24 -27.35 10.10
C ARG A 372 2.48 -28.84 9.83
N GLY A 373 1.65 -29.45 8.98
CA GLY A 373 1.64 -30.91 8.83
C GLY A 373 1.36 -31.61 10.16
N ALA A 374 2.27 -32.48 10.62
CA ALA A 374 2.16 -33.18 11.90
C ALA A 374 2.70 -32.39 13.10
N ASP A 375 3.47 -31.32 12.86
CA ASP A 375 4.13 -30.56 13.93
C ASP A 375 3.20 -29.47 14.48
N THR A 376 3.01 -29.45 15.79
CA THR A 376 2.25 -28.40 16.51
C THR A 376 3.18 -27.65 17.45
N LYS A 377 3.11 -26.31 17.41
CA LYS A 377 3.94 -25.40 18.21
C LYS A 377 3.06 -24.40 18.93
N THR A 378 3.47 -23.99 20.14
CA THR A 378 2.92 -22.76 20.75
C THR A 378 3.25 -21.55 19.88
N TRP A 379 2.53 -20.43 20.04
CA TRP A 379 2.83 -19.20 19.29
C TRP A 379 4.30 -18.78 19.39
N ALA A 380 4.87 -18.75 20.61
CA ALA A 380 6.27 -18.41 20.83
C ALA A 380 7.25 -19.36 20.13
N GLN A 381 6.96 -20.66 20.13
CA GLN A 381 7.77 -21.65 19.40
C GLN A 381 7.61 -21.51 17.88
N ALA A 382 6.45 -21.10 17.39
CA ALA A 382 6.21 -20.85 15.96
C ALA A 382 6.96 -19.61 15.48
N VAL A 383 7.02 -18.55 16.29
CA VAL A 383 7.85 -17.36 16.07
C VAL A 383 9.34 -17.74 16.01
N ALA A 384 9.83 -18.47 17.02
CA ALA A 384 11.22 -18.92 17.06
C ALA A 384 11.59 -19.86 15.90
N ALA A 385 10.62 -20.62 15.38
CA ALA A 385 10.78 -21.47 14.20
C ALA A 385 10.62 -20.72 12.86
N GLY A 386 10.36 -19.41 12.88
CA GLY A 386 10.16 -18.60 11.68
C GLY A 386 8.90 -18.96 10.90
N TRP A 387 7.84 -19.44 11.56
CA TRP A 387 6.58 -19.78 10.90
C TRP A 387 5.64 -18.58 10.81
N VAL A 388 5.64 -17.74 11.83
CA VAL A 388 4.81 -16.53 11.95
C VAL A 388 5.67 -15.39 12.50
N ALA A 389 5.30 -14.15 12.17
CA ALA A 389 5.85 -13.00 12.86
C ALA A 389 5.33 -12.95 14.31
N GLU A 390 6.10 -12.32 15.19
CA GLU A 390 5.73 -12.19 16.60
C GLU A 390 4.51 -11.29 16.83
N VAL A 391 4.38 -10.30 15.97
CA VAL A 391 3.48 -9.17 16.13
C VAL A 391 2.13 -9.45 15.45
N ALA A 392 1.05 -9.05 16.12
CA ALA A 392 -0.27 -8.91 15.52
C ALA A 392 -0.73 -7.44 15.52
N TYR A 393 -1.60 -7.07 14.58
CA TYR A 393 -2.14 -5.71 14.46
C TYR A 393 -3.66 -5.72 14.52
N GLY A 394 -4.24 -5.00 15.46
CA GLY A 394 -5.69 -4.77 15.54
C GLY A 394 -6.04 -3.36 15.12
N TRP A 395 -7.22 -3.16 14.55
CA TRP A 395 -7.69 -1.82 14.21
C TRP A 395 -8.43 -1.18 15.38
N ASP A 396 -8.00 0.01 15.80
CA ASP A 396 -8.74 0.85 16.74
C ASP A 396 -9.62 1.84 15.98
N SER A 397 -10.91 1.52 15.88
CA SER A 397 -11.90 2.36 15.20
C SER A 397 -12.14 3.72 15.88
N ALA A 398 -11.84 3.86 17.18
CA ALA A 398 -12.02 5.13 17.88
C ALA A 398 -10.86 6.09 17.62
N GLY A 399 -9.63 5.56 17.56
CA GLY A 399 -8.43 6.30 17.20
C GLY A 399 -8.17 6.40 15.69
N GLY A 400 -8.83 5.58 14.86
CA GLY A 400 -8.60 5.54 13.41
C GLY A 400 -7.19 5.09 13.03
N ARG A 401 -6.64 4.12 13.78
CA ARG A 401 -5.25 3.67 13.66
C ARG A 401 -5.08 2.18 13.95
N TYR A 402 -3.97 1.61 13.49
CA TYR A 402 -3.55 0.28 13.93
C TYR A 402 -2.93 0.31 15.33
N VAL A 403 -3.19 -0.76 16.09
CA VAL A 403 -2.59 -1.04 17.39
C VAL A 403 -1.80 -2.33 17.28
N THR A 404 -0.55 -2.27 17.74
CA THR A 404 0.43 -3.36 17.65
C THR A 404 0.40 -4.21 18.93
N TYR A 405 0.50 -5.54 18.80
CA TYR A 405 0.50 -6.49 19.92
C TYR A 405 1.71 -7.43 19.83
N ALA A 406 2.63 -7.40 20.81
CA ALA A 406 3.85 -8.23 20.84
C ALA A 406 4.43 -8.41 22.28
N PRO A 407 5.67 -8.92 22.48
CA PRO A 407 6.04 -10.12 23.26
C PRO A 407 5.56 -10.19 24.74
N GLY A 408 5.08 -11.38 25.14
CA GLY A 408 4.54 -11.70 26.48
C GLY A 408 3.00 -11.80 26.54
N SER A 409 2.36 -11.97 25.38
CA SER A 409 1.16 -11.22 24.99
C SER A 409 -0.06 -11.30 25.92
N SER A 410 -0.53 -10.11 26.32
CA SER A 410 -1.88 -9.78 26.78
C SER A 410 -2.87 -9.50 25.63
N CYS A 411 -2.46 -9.85 24.39
CA CYS A 411 -3.26 -9.69 23.18
C CYS A 411 -4.49 -10.58 23.26
N LEU A 412 -5.59 -9.99 23.72
CA LEU A 412 -6.84 -10.68 23.92
C LEU A 412 -7.59 -10.70 22.58
N LEU A 413 -7.64 -11.87 21.94
CA LEU A 413 -8.47 -12.12 20.76
C LEU A 413 -9.94 -12.03 21.19
N LYS A 414 -10.66 -11.08 20.59
CA LYS A 414 -12.08 -10.82 20.90
C LYS A 414 -12.97 -11.33 19.77
N PRO A 415 -14.18 -11.84 20.07
CA PRO A 415 -15.10 -12.37 19.06
C PRO A 415 -15.61 -11.36 18.02
N TRP A 416 -15.36 -10.06 18.24
CA TRP A 416 -15.84 -8.94 17.43
C TRP A 416 -14.71 -8.10 16.82
N MET A 417 -13.46 -8.55 16.88
CA MET A 417 -12.29 -7.79 16.45
C MET A 417 -11.42 -8.62 15.50
N GLY A 418 -10.89 -7.97 14.46
CA GLY A 418 -9.92 -8.55 13.54
C GLY A 418 -8.48 -8.22 13.97
N TYR A 419 -7.57 -9.17 13.79
CA TYR A 419 -6.15 -9.05 14.06
C TYR A 419 -5.36 -9.54 12.85
N TRP A 420 -4.54 -8.68 12.25
CA TRP A 420 -3.62 -9.04 11.20
C TRP A 420 -2.40 -9.73 11.79
N ILE A 421 -2.09 -10.90 11.28
CA ILE A 421 -0.88 -11.67 11.58
C ILE A 421 -0.11 -11.93 10.29
N LEU A 422 1.22 -11.98 10.37
CA LEU A 422 2.05 -12.33 9.22
C LEU A 422 2.52 -13.78 9.33
N THR A 423 2.22 -14.57 8.30
CA THR A 423 2.77 -15.92 8.13
C THR A 423 3.99 -15.87 7.22
N LEU A 424 5.00 -16.64 7.57
CA LEU A 424 6.31 -16.65 6.90
C LEU A 424 6.54 -17.93 6.10
N VAL A 425 5.68 -18.93 6.28
CA VAL A 425 5.75 -20.23 5.60
C VAL A 425 4.35 -20.71 5.21
N ASP A 426 4.34 -21.58 4.21
CA ASP A 426 3.15 -22.20 3.66
C ASP A 426 2.66 -23.39 4.54
N GLY A 427 1.36 -23.69 4.42
CA GLY A 427 0.71 -24.87 5.02
C GLY A 427 0.47 -24.79 6.53
N LEU A 428 0.16 -23.61 7.07
CA LEU A 428 -0.11 -23.41 8.50
C LEU A 428 -1.59 -23.58 8.85
N THR A 429 -1.86 -24.06 10.06
CA THR A 429 -3.19 -24.09 10.67
C THR A 429 -3.10 -23.45 12.06
N LEU A 430 -3.99 -22.52 12.36
CA LEU A 430 -4.06 -21.86 13.66
C LEU A 430 -5.13 -22.52 14.52
N VAL A 431 -4.74 -22.95 15.72
CA VAL A 431 -5.64 -23.55 16.71
C VAL A 431 -5.89 -22.52 17.80
N ILE A 432 -7.11 -22.01 17.87
CA ILE A 432 -7.55 -20.99 18.84
C ILE A 432 -8.30 -21.71 19.97
N PRO A 433 -7.78 -21.72 21.20
CA PRO A 433 -8.43 -22.42 22.31
C PRO A 433 -9.71 -21.70 22.73
N GLU A 434 -10.63 -22.47 23.31
CA GLU A 434 -11.73 -21.89 24.08
C GLU A 434 -11.15 -21.29 25.38
N GLY A 435 -11.29 -19.98 25.53
CA GLY A 435 -10.74 -19.22 26.63
C GLY A 435 -11.81 -18.70 27.59
N PRO A 436 -11.48 -18.48 28.89
CA PRO A 436 -12.42 -17.94 29.86
C PRO A 436 -12.88 -16.53 29.47
N THR A 437 -14.02 -16.09 29.99
CA THR A 437 -14.44 -14.68 29.89
C THR A 437 -13.50 -13.82 30.74
N ARG A 438 -12.54 -13.16 30.10
CA ARG A 438 -11.65 -12.19 30.75
C ARG A 438 -12.30 -10.82 30.67
N GLY A 439 -12.22 -10.05 31.77
CA GLY A 439 -12.65 -8.64 31.75
C GLY A 439 -11.88 -7.88 30.67
N GLN A 440 -12.44 -6.77 30.15
CA GLN A 440 -11.73 -5.91 29.21
C GLN A 440 -10.35 -5.57 29.81
N PRO A 441 -9.24 -5.98 29.17
CA PRO A 441 -7.97 -5.37 29.50
C PRO A 441 -8.14 -3.88 29.21
N ARG A 442 -7.55 -3.01 30.05
CA ARG A 442 -7.19 -1.69 29.53
C ARG A 442 -6.44 -1.97 28.22
N LEU A 443 -6.80 -1.28 27.14
CA LEU A 443 -5.92 -1.17 25.98
C LEU A 443 -4.54 -0.99 26.58
N ALA A 444 -3.63 -1.95 26.36
CA ALA A 444 -2.30 -1.81 26.89
C ALA A 444 -1.84 -0.45 26.37
N ASP A 445 -1.54 0.48 27.28
CA ASP A 445 -0.94 1.77 26.91
C ASP A 445 0.15 1.47 25.90
N ASP A 446 0.21 2.25 24.81
CA ASP A 446 1.11 2.20 23.65
C ASP A 446 2.58 1.89 24.01
N ARG A 447 2.86 0.72 24.57
CA ARG A 447 4.18 0.32 25.02
C ARG A 447 4.74 -0.53 23.92
N ALA A 448 5.59 0.14 23.15
CA ALA A 448 6.66 -0.42 22.35
C ALA A 448 7.11 -1.79 22.87
N VAL A 449 7.42 -2.68 21.93
CA VAL A 449 8.15 -3.91 22.22
C VAL A 449 9.33 -3.54 23.11
N SER A 450 9.40 -4.15 24.29
CA SER A 450 10.44 -3.87 25.28
C SER A 450 11.83 -3.99 24.65
N THR A 451 12.51 -2.85 24.45
CA THR A 451 13.92 -2.82 24.10
C THR A 451 14.69 -3.38 25.28
N GLY A 452 15.11 -4.64 25.24
CA GLY A 452 15.82 -5.27 26.36
C GLY A 452 16.98 -4.41 26.87
N GLY A 453 16.92 -3.98 28.13
CA GLY A 453 17.99 -3.44 28.98
C GLY A 453 18.77 -2.18 28.57
N ALA A 454 18.98 -1.91 27.27
CA ALA A 454 19.89 -0.87 26.78
C ALA A 454 19.51 -0.32 25.39
N GLY A 455 18.22 -0.25 25.07
CA GLY A 455 17.70 0.34 23.83
C GLY A 455 16.73 1.50 24.08
N TRP A 456 16.24 2.09 23.00
CA TRP A 456 15.20 3.13 23.01
C TRP A 456 14.33 3.03 21.76
N GLY A 457 13.07 3.45 21.86
CA GLY A 457 12.17 3.67 20.72
C GLY A 457 11.76 5.13 20.57
N VAL A 458 11.56 5.56 19.32
CA VAL A 458 10.91 6.83 18.97
C VAL A 458 9.81 6.54 17.97
N GLU A 459 8.57 6.81 18.38
CA GLU A 459 7.40 6.71 17.51
C GLU A 459 7.21 8.00 16.71
N LEU A 460 6.91 7.86 15.43
CA LEU A 460 6.57 8.95 14.53
C LEU A 460 5.16 8.69 14.00
N ARG A 461 4.24 9.63 14.22
CA ARG A 461 2.82 9.52 13.82
C ARG A 461 2.51 10.50 12.70
N VAL A 462 1.73 10.10 11.71
CA VAL A 462 1.19 10.98 10.69
C VAL A 462 -0.31 10.92 10.75
N GLY A 463 -0.95 12.10 10.85
CA GLY A 463 -2.41 12.20 10.78
C GLY A 463 -2.87 13.25 9.77
N ASP A 464 -4.05 13.04 9.21
CA ASP A 464 -4.78 14.00 8.36
C ASP A 464 -6.03 14.59 9.05
N GLY A 465 -6.17 14.33 10.35
CA GLY A 465 -7.33 14.71 11.16
C GLY A 465 -8.52 13.76 11.05
N ARG A 466 -8.48 12.75 10.17
CA ARG A 466 -9.50 11.69 10.05
C ARG A 466 -8.94 10.30 10.38
N SER A 467 -7.66 10.11 10.11
CA SER A 467 -6.93 8.87 10.22
C SER A 467 -5.53 9.15 10.73
N GLU A 468 -4.93 8.16 11.40
CA GLU A 468 -3.55 8.22 11.84
C GLU A 468 -2.83 6.92 11.51
N ASP A 469 -1.58 7.06 11.11
CA ASP A 469 -0.66 5.95 10.96
C ASP A 469 0.66 6.27 11.68
N ALA A 470 1.40 5.24 12.08
CA ALA A 470 2.62 5.41 12.88
C ALA A 470 3.74 4.51 12.36
N ILE A 471 4.98 4.86 12.68
CA ILE A 471 6.16 4.00 12.58
C ILE A 471 7.03 4.18 13.82
N GLU A 472 7.92 3.24 14.08
CA GLU A 472 8.80 3.29 15.25
C GLU A 472 10.26 3.04 14.88
N ALA A 473 11.09 4.06 15.05
CA ALA A 473 12.53 3.95 14.91
C ALA A 473 13.13 3.50 16.25
N ARG A 474 13.90 2.41 16.26
CA ARG A 474 14.46 1.86 17.49
C ARG A 474 15.97 1.71 17.42
N ALA A 475 16.60 1.75 18.58
CA ALA A 475 17.96 1.26 18.76
C ALA A 475 18.00 0.17 19.84
N SER A 476 18.73 -0.91 19.57
CA SER A 476 18.86 -2.07 20.46
C SER A 476 20.30 -2.59 20.48
N ALA A 477 20.76 -3.08 21.62
CA ALA A 477 22.11 -3.62 21.78
C ALA A 477 22.34 -4.96 21.04
N VAL A 478 21.26 -5.64 20.66
CA VAL A 478 21.30 -6.94 19.96
C VAL A 478 20.99 -6.82 18.46
N ALA A 479 20.68 -5.62 17.97
CA ALA A 479 20.36 -5.36 16.58
C ALA A 479 21.59 -4.89 15.77
N THR A 480 21.59 -5.20 14.49
CA THR A 480 22.50 -4.64 13.48
C THR A 480 21.85 -3.45 12.79
N ASP A 481 22.43 -2.92 11.71
CA ASP A 481 21.78 -1.86 10.90
C ASP A 481 21.06 -2.43 9.67
N GLY A 482 21.08 -3.76 9.51
CA GLY A 482 20.37 -4.52 8.47
C GLY A 482 19.15 -5.24 9.02
N PHE A 483 18.63 -6.21 8.27
CA PHE A 483 17.47 -6.98 8.69
C PHE A 483 17.84 -8.02 9.77
N ASP A 484 17.31 -7.84 10.98
CA ASP A 484 17.56 -8.74 12.12
C ASP A 484 16.42 -9.75 12.37
N GLY A 485 15.52 -9.91 11.40
CA GLY A 485 14.37 -10.81 11.51
C GLY A 485 13.20 -10.21 12.29
N TYR A 486 12.09 -10.97 12.31
CA TYR A 486 10.79 -10.49 12.80
C TYR A 486 10.61 -10.38 14.31
N ALA A 487 11.69 -10.66 15.06
CA ALA A 487 11.76 -10.39 16.50
C ALA A 487 12.26 -8.97 16.81
N GLN A 488 13.03 -8.36 15.90
CA GLN A 488 13.48 -6.97 16.00
C GLN A 488 12.66 -6.06 15.07
N GLU A 489 12.34 -6.56 13.88
CA GLU A 489 11.64 -5.80 12.85
C GLU A 489 10.17 -6.16 12.79
N SER A 490 9.32 -5.13 12.76
CA SER A 490 7.88 -5.31 12.64
C SER A 490 7.44 -4.86 11.24
N PRO A 491 6.89 -5.76 10.42
CA PRO A 491 6.48 -5.43 9.07
C PRO A 491 5.29 -4.49 9.09
N LYS A 492 5.17 -3.63 8.09
CA LYS A 492 4.05 -2.69 8.01
C LYS A 492 2.75 -3.50 7.79
N PRO A 493 1.72 -3.34 8.64
CA PRO A 493 0.44 -3.99 8.38
C PRO A 493 -0.13 -3.52 7.04
N PRO A 494 -1.06 -4.27 6.43
CA PRO A 494 -1.77 -3.79 5.26
C PRO A 494 -2.34 -2.38 5.52
N PRO A 495 -2.18 -1.41 4.61
CA PRO A 495 -2.71 -0.05 4.77
C PRO A 495 -4.17 -0.04 5.25
N SER A 496 -4.61 1.01 5.94
CA SER A 496 -6.05 1.18 6.14
C SER A 496 -6.65 1.86 4.89
N PRO A 497 -7.89 1.57 4.49
CA PRO A 497 -8.54 2.20 3.32
C PRO A 497 -8.72 3.71 3.44
N SER A 498 -8.60 4.24 4.64
CA SER A 498 -8.82 5.64 4.96
C SER A 498 -7.54 6.22 5.52
N GLY A 499 -6.71 6.85 4.69
CA GLY A 499 -5.78 7.82 5.23
C GLY A 499 -4.42 8.01 4.59
N VAL A 500 -3.63 8.70 5.42
CA VAL A 500 -2.19 8.86 5.31
C VAL A 500 -1.49 7.56 5.72
N VAL A 501 -0.42 7.22 5.01
CA VAL A 501 0.42 6.07 5.29
C VAL A 501 1.82 6.59 5.60
N VAL A 502 2.44 6.05 6.64
CA VAL A 502 3.85 6.26 6.96
C VAL A 502 4.55 4.91 7.09
N GLU A 503 5.68 4.73 6.42
CA GLU A 503 6.39 3.45 6.42
C GLU A 503 7.90 3.61 6.25
N PHE A 504 8.67 2.69 6.85
CA PHE A 504 10.06 2.48 6.48
C PHE A 504 10.09 1.64 5.21
N SER A 505 10.67 2.18 4.14
CA SER A 505 10.86 1.46 2.88
C SER A 505 12.25 0.84 2.84
N ARG A 506 12.31 -0.49 2.91
CA ARG A 506 13.54 -1.30 3.00
C ARG A 506 13.63 -2.32 1.85
N PRO A 507 13.72 -1.87 0.59
CA PRO A 507 13.91 -2.77 -0.55
C PRO A 507 15.25 -3.51 -0.49
N ASP A 508 16.23 -2.94 0.21
CA ASP A 508 17.54 -3.53 0.49
C ASP A 508 17.46 -4.80 1.36
N TRP A 509 16.38 -4.98 2.12
CA TRP A 509 16.19 -6.15 2.99
C TRP A 509 15.52 -7.33 2.27
N LEU A 510 15.09 -7.19 1.02
CA LEU A 510 14.33 -8.22 0.30
C LEU A 510 15.07 -9.56 0.18
N THR A 511 16.40 -9.54 0.07
CA THR A 511 17.23 -10.75 -0.04
C THR A 511 17.26 -11.55 1.26
N ASP A 512 17.33 -10.86 2.40
CA ASP A 512 17.48 -11.48 3.73
C ASP A 512 16.11 -11.69 4.41
N ASN A 513 15.06 -11.05 3.89
CA ASN A 513 13.69 -11.15 4.39
C ASN A 513 12.93 -12.35 3.78
N PRO A 514 12.60 -13.39 4.56
CA PRO A 514 11.92 -14.60 4.07
C PRO A 514 10.47 -14.38 3.60
N ALA A 515 9.82 -13.26 3.96
CA ALA A 515 8.47 -12.93 3.50
C ALA A 515 8.45 -12.01 2.26
N GLY A 516 9.61 -11.54 1.77
CA GLY A 516 9.68 -10.66 0.60
C GLY A 516 8.99 -9.30 0.81
N LEU A 517 8.84 -8.85 2.05
CA LEU A 517 8.23 -7.55 2.37
C LEU A 517 9.29 -6.44 2.37
N SER A 518 8.94 -5.30 1.80
CA SER A 518 9.80 -4.10 1.75
C SER A 518 9.29 -2.95 2.61
N ARG A 519 8.16 -3.12 3.31
CA ARG A 519 7.50 -2.07 4.10
C ARG A 519 7.49 -2.46 5.56
N PHE A 520 8.00 -1.59 6.42
CA PHE A 520 8.16 -1.88 7.85
C PHE A 520 7.51 -0.80 8.72
N GLN A 521 6.85 -1.26 9.79
CA GLN A 521 6.33 -0.46 10.89
C GLN A 521 7.46 -0.06 11.84
N THR A 522 8.36 -1.00 12.11
CA THR A 522 9.49 -0.81 13.02
C THR A 522 10.77 -1.10 12.27
N ASP A 523 11.76 -0.25 12.51
CA ASP A 523 13.13 -0.35 11.98
C ASP A 523 14.10 -0.20 13.15
N THR A 524 14.65 -1.32 13.61
CA THR A 524 15.58 -1.37 14.74
C THR A 524 17.01 -1.37 14.25
N LYS A 525 17.84 -0.52 14.85
CA LYS A 525 19.28 -0.43 14.55
C LYS A 525 20.13 -0.77 15.75
N GLY A 526 21.43 -0.99 15.51
CA GLY A 526 22.41 -1.06 16.60
C GLY A 526 22.49 0.24 17.42
N PRO A 527 23.18 0.26 18.57
CA PRO A 527 23.24 1.44 19.43
C PRO A 527 23.95 2.64 18.80
N VAL A 528 23.51 3.86 19.11
CA VAL A 528 24.15 5.11 18.69
C VAL A 528 25.30 5.46 19.66
N THR A 529 26.51 4.97 19.39
CA THR A 529 27.69 5.18 20.25
C THR A 529 28.64 6.26 19.71
N SER A 530 28.80 6.35 18.39
CA SER A 530 29.58 7.37 17.69
C SER A 530 28.99 7.62 16.29
N GLY A 531 29.17 8.83 15.75
CA GLY A 531 28.56 9.23 14.48
C GLY A 531 27.04 9.37 14.55
N SER A 532 26.38 9.45 13.40
CA SER A 532 24.91 9.50 13.30
C SER A 532 24.35 8.17 12.80
N LYS A 533 23.13 7.84 13.24
CA LYS A 533 22.28 6.83 12.60
C LYS A 533 21.08 7.51 11.96
N GLU A 534 20.63 6.93 10.85
CA GLU A 534 19.61 7.51 9.98
C GLU A 534 18.50 6.50 9.71
N TRP A 535 17.25 6.92 9.83
CA TRP A 535 16.07 6.14 9.49
C TRP A 535 15.30 6.87 8.38
N ASP A 536 15.30 6.30 7.19
CA ASP A 536 14.58 6.83 6.04
C ASP A 536 13.17 6.26 5.98
N PHE A 537 12.19 7.14 5.88
CA PHE A 537 10.80 6.77 5.79
C PHE A 537 10.06 7.66 4.81
N VAL A 538 8.92 7.16 4.35
CA VAL A 538 8.06 7.86 3.40
C VAL A 538 6.69 8.08 3.98
N VAL A 539 6.05 9.15 3.56
CA VAL A 539 4.67 9.47 3.87
C VAL A 539 3.91 9.71 2.57
N TYR A 540 2.77 9.05 2.38
CA TYR A 540 1.90 9.25 1.22
C TYR A 540 0.43 9.16 1.61
N SER A 541 -0.47 9.56 0.72
CA SER A 541 -1.91 9.43 0.91
C SER A 541 -2.48 8.51 -0.16
N ASP A 542 -3.28 7.54 0.25
CA ASP A 542 -4.09 6.74 -0.68
C ASP A 542 -5.39 7.46 -1.08
N ALA A 543 -5.73 8.58 -0.43
CA ALA A 543 -6.85 9.43 -0.80
C ALA A 543 -6.49 10.29 -2.02
N GLY A 544 -7.32 10.25 -3.07
CA GLY A 544 -7.15 11.08 -4.26
C GLY A 544 -7.17 12.58 -3.93
N GLY A 545 -6.23 13.34 -4.50
CA GLY A 545 -6.12 14.80 -4.30
C GLY A 545 -5.03 15.23 -3.32
N GLY A 546 -4.97 16.55 -3.06
CA GLY A 546 -4.01 17.11 -2.10
C GLY A 546 -4.48 16.93 -0.67
N THR A 547 -3.74 16.19 0.16
CA THR A 547 -4.07 15.92 1.58
C THR A 547 -3.16 16.75 2.49
N ASP A 548 -3.73 17.53 3.42
CA ASP A 548 -2.92 18.18 4.45
C ASP A 548 -2.65 17.17 5.58
N ALA A 549 -1.38 16.96 5.90
CA ALA A 549 -0.92 15.97 6.87
C ALA A 549 0.01 16.61 7.90
N VAL A 550 0.01 16.05 9.10
CA VAL A 550 0.88 16.47 10.21
C VAL A 550 1.65 15.27 10.70
N LEU A 551 2.97 15.32 10.56
CA LEU A 551 3.89 14.40 11.23
C LEU A 551 4.13 14.90 12.65
N THR A 552 3.95 14.02 13.63
CA THR A 552 4.02 14.28 15.06
C THR A 552 4.96 13.30 15.74
N VAL A 553 5.74 13.78 16.70
CA VAL A 553 6.59 12.97 17.58
C VAL A 553 6.06 13.09 19.00
N PRO A 554 5.20 12.15 19.45
CA PRO A 554 4.43 12.32 20.68
C PRO A 554 5.25 12.12 21.96
N ASP A 555 6.28 11.27 21.94
CA ASP A 555 7.13 11.01 23.10
C ASP A 555 8.59 10.74 22.71
N LEU A 556 9.51 11.37 23.45
CA LEU A 556 10.97 11.21 23.35
C LEU A 556 11.60 10.83 24.70
N SER A 557 10.80 10.36 25.65
CA SER A 557 11.21 10.03 27.02
C SER A 557 12.20 8.87 27.05
N GLU A 558 12.04 7.89 26.16
CA GLU A 558 12.96 6.75 26.05
C GLU A 558 14.30 7.13 25.38
N LEU A 559 14.31 8.18 24.55
CA LEU A 559 15.52 8.61 23.85
C LEU A 559 16.48 9.35 24.80
N PRO A 560 17.69 8.83 25.08
CA PRO A 560 18.63 9.44 26.03
C PRO A 560 18.94 10.91 25.72
N HIS A 561 18.98 11.78 26.73
CA HIS A 561 19.33 13.21 26.56
C HIS A 561 20.74 13.44 25.98
N SER A 562 21.62 12.44 26.08
CA SER A 562 22.93 12.41 25.43
C SER A 562 22.85 12.24 23.90
N LEU A 563 21.66 12.00 23.35
CA LEU A 563 21.38 11.90 21.91
C LEU A 563 20.49 13.05 21.42
N THR A 564 20.77 13.49 20.20
CA THR A 564 20.12 14.59 19.50
C THR A 564 19.31 14.02 18.32
N PRO A 565 17.96 14.04 18.38
CA PRO A 565 17.10 13.65 17.26
C PRO A 565 16.79 14.85 16.35
N THR A 566 17.04 14.69 15.05
CA THR A 566 16.71 15.69 14.02
C THR A 566 15.90 15.04 12.92
N LEU A 567 14.72 15.57 12.64
CA LEU A 567 13.95 15.24 11.47
C LEU A 567 14.44 16.06 10.27
N VAL A 568 14.63 15.42 9.13
CA VAL A 568 15.00 16.04 7.87
C VAL A 568 13.92 15.72 6.84
N ASP A 569 13.30 16.74 6.27
CA ASP A 569 12.46 16.61 5.08
C ASP A 569 13.39 16.58 3.86
N LEU A 570 13.49 15.42 3.20
CA LEU A 570 14.45 15.20 2.12
C LEU A 570 14.04 15.88 0.81
N ASP A 571 12.76 16.26 0.67
CA ASP A 571 12.24 16.90 -0.53
C ASP A 571 12.43 18.42 -0.50
N THR A 572 12.41 19.03 0.69
CA THR A 572 12.63 20.46 0.90
C THR A 572 14.04 20.80 1.42
N GLY A 573 14.75 19.80 1.99
CA GLY A 573 16.00 19.98 2.71
C GLY A 573 15.84 20.58 4.10
N GLU A 574 14.60 20.79 4.56
CA GLU A 574 14.30 21.40 5.86
C GLU A 574 14.67 20.46 7.02
N ARG A 575 15.18 21.04 8.12
CA ARG A 575 15.60 20.29 9.31
C ARG A 575 14.87 20.79 10.54
N ARG A 576 14.43 19.87 11.40
CA ARG A 576 13.70 20.16 12.64
C ARG A 576 14.27 19.36 13.81
N TYR A 577 14.64 20.06 14.88
CA TYR A 577 15.09 19.45 16.13
C TYR A 577 13.88 18.99 16.94
N LEU A 578 13.77 17.66 17.12
CA LEU A 578 12.53 17.07 17.62
C LEU A 578 12.28 17.30 19.11
N ARG A 579 13.29 17.72 19.90
CA ARG A 579 13.07 18.09 21.31
C ARG A 579 12.45 19.49 21.51
N THR A 580 12.27 20.25 20.43
CA THR A 580 11.63 21.58 20.48
C THR A 580 10.52 21.76 19.46
N VAL A 581 10.53 20.98 18.38
CA VAL A 581 9.51 20.98 17.33
C VAL A 581 8.94 19.58 17.21
N GLU A 582 7.75 19.38 17.78
CA GLU A 582 7.09 18.08 17.85
C GLU A 582 6.16 17.81 16.65
N HIS A 583 5.84 18.85 15.87
CA HIS A 583 4.94 18.75 14.73
C HIS A 583 5.57 19.35 13.46
N TYR A 584 5.32 18.69 12.33
CA TYR A 584 5.69 19.16 11.00
C TYR A 584 4.49 19.01 10.06
N ALA A 585 3.92 20.14 9.64
CA ALA A 585 2.77 20.17 8.75
C ALA A 585 3.21 20.26 7.29
N PHE A 586 2.58 19.48 6.43
CA PHE A 586 2.87 19.44 5.00
C PHE A 586 1.65 19.03 4.19
N ARG A 587 1.74 19.21 2.88
CA ARG A 587 0.74 18.77 1.92
C ARG A 587 1.27 17.60 1.10
N LEU A 588 0.49 16.54 1.04
CA LEU A 588 0.68 15.35 0.21
C LEU A 588 -0.06 15.52 -1.11
N THR A 589 0.45 14.94 -2.19
CA THR A 589 -0.15 14.95 -3.53
C THR A 589 -0.46 13.52 -3.98
N GLY A 590 -1.55 12.95 -3.44
CA GLY A 590 -1.93 11.56 -3.64
C GLY A 590 -0.80 10.58 -3.25
N ARG A 591 -0.55 9.59 -4.13
CA ARG A 591 0.43 8.52 -3.92
C ARG A 591 1.89 8.92 -4.16
N THR A 592 2.19 10.17 -4.51
CA THR A 592 3.58 10.61 -4.61
C THR A 592 4.18 10.68 -3.21
N PRO A 593 5.17 9.84 -2.86
CA PRO A 593 5.67 9.80 -1.49
C PRO A 593 6.49 11.04 -1.16
N ARG A 594 6.21 11.63 0.01
CA ARG A 594 7.08 12.64 0.63
C ARG A 594 8.12 11.92 1.48
N ARG A 595 9.39 12.30 1.32
CA ARG A 595 10.53 11.56 1.91
C ARG A 595 11.07 12.28 3.13
N PHE A 596 11.30 11.53 4.19
CA PHE A 596 11.84 12.03 5.45
C PHE A 596 12.97 11.14 5.96
N ARG A 597 13.81 11.73 6.80
CA ARG A 597 14.89 11.05 7.50
C ARG A 597 14.92 11.48 8.96
N LEU A 598 14.84 10.53 9.88
CA LEU A 598 15.19 10.77 11.28
C LEU A 598 16.70 10.52 11.44
N VAL A 599 17.43 11.53 11.89
CA VAL A 599 18.86 11.44 12.20
C VAL A 599 19.03 11.50 13.72
N VAL A 600 19.69 10.52 14.30
CA VAL A 600 20.05 10.50 15.73
C VAL A 600 21.56 10.43 15.90
N GLU A 601 22.13 11.36 16.64
CA GLU A 601 23.58 11.48 16.86
C GLU A 601 23.91 11.86 18.32
N PRO A 602 25.12 11.57 18.83
CA PRO A 602 25.57 12.05 20.13
C PRO A 602 25.50 13.58 20.25
N SER A 603 25.01 14.07 21.38
CA SER A 603 24.82 15.50 21.68
C SER A 603 26.14 16.30 21.77
N SER A 604 27.30 15.62 21.82
CA SER A 604 28.61 16.25 21.83
C SER A 604 28.95 16.85 20.46
N GLY A 605 28.62 18.14 20.28
CA GLY A 605 28.89 18.91 19.06
C GLY A 605 27.63 19.28 18.25
N SER A 606 26.51 18.59 18.49
CA SER A 606 25.25 18.75 17.77
C SER A 606 24.21 19.64 18.50
N VAL A 607 24.42 20.00 19.77
CA VAL A 607 23.52 20.89 20.52
C VAL A 607 24.05 22.33 20.55
N LEU A 608 23.16 23.30 20.32
CA LEU A 608 23.41 24.73 20.48
C LEU A 608 23.75 25.05 21.94
N ARG A 609 24.89 25.70 22.14
CA ARG A 609 25.35 26.17 23.44
C ARG A 609 25.74 27.64 23.35
N ILE A 610 25.47 28.35 24.44
CA ILE A 610 25.99 29.70 24.68
C ILE A 610 27.04 29.58 25.79
N THR A 611 28.27 29.99 25.53
CA THR A 611 29.38 29.97 26.50
C THR A 611 30.05 31.33 26.60
N GLN A 612 30.93 31.50 27.58
CA GLN A 612 31.73 32.73 27.76
C GLN A 612 30.89 34.02 27.82
N VAL A 613 29.70 33.94 28.43
CA VAL A 613 28.78 35.08 28.50
C VAL A 613 29.31 36.10 29.50
N SER A 614 29.51 37.32 29.02
CA SER A 614 29.89 38.45 29.85
C SER A 614 29.20 39.71 29.37
N ALA A 615 28.93 40.63 30.28
CA ALA A 615 28.32 41.91 29.96
C ALA A 615 29.15 43.00 30.63
N VAL A 616 29.56 44.00 29.85
CA VAL A 616 30.43 45.09 30.29
C VAL A 616 29.75 46.42 30.02
N SER A 617 29.69 47.26 31.06
CA SER A 617 29.17 48.62 30.97
C SER A 617 30.05 49.50 30.07
N ARG A 618 29.43 50.38 29.28
CA ARG A 618 30.09 51.40 28.45
C ARG A 618 29.57 52.79 28.81
N ALA A 619 30.31 53.82 28.41
CA ALA A 619 29.97 55.22 28.71
C ALA A 619 28.53 55.64 28.35
N ARG A 620 27.90 55.00 27.34
CA ARG A 620 26.51 55.25 26.92
C ARG A 620 25.70 53.99 26.63
N GLY A 621 26.01 52.87 27.30
CA GLY A 621 25.28 51.63 27.06
C GLY A 621 25.92 50.36 27.62
N LEU A 622 25.61 49.24 26.98
CA LEU A 622 26.04 47.91 27.42
C LEU A 622 26.56 47.11 26.23
N THR A 623 27.62 46.32 26.43
CA THR A 623 28.03 45.30 25.46
C THR A 623 28.01 43.93 26.09
N VAL A 624 27.33 43.02 25.42
CA VAL A 624 27.17 41.63 25.83
C VAL A 624 27.99 40.76 24.88
N MET A 625 29.03 40.14 25.40
CA MET A 625 29.87 39.19 24.68
C MET A 625 29.40 37.78 25.00
N TYR A 626 29.38 36.91 23.99
CA TYR A 626 29.00 35.50 24.13
C TYR A 626 29.61 34.67 23.00
N SER A 627 29.79 33.38 23.23
CA SER A 627 30.26 32.42 22.23
C SER A 627 29.17 31.41 21.89
N LEU A 628 29.00 31.09 20.61
CA LEU A 628 28.03 30.11 20.13
C LEU A 628 28.72 28.86 19.58
N SER A 629 28.16 27.68 19.85
CA SER A 629 28.60 26.42 19.21
C SER A 629 28.05 26.22 17.80
N LYS A 630 26.97 26.92 17.43
CA LYS A 630 26.30 26.85 16.12
C LYS A 630 25.81 28.24 15.69
N PRO A 631 25.64 28.52 14.39
CA PRO A 631 25.02 29.76 13.95
C PRO A 631 23.58 29.87 14.48
N ALA A 632 23.22 30.99 15.12
CA ALA A 632 21.91 31.16 15.73
C ALA A 632 21.51 32.64 15.80
N THR A 633 20.22 32.93 15.68
CA THR A 633 19.68 34.26 16.05
C THR A 633 19.71 34.39 17.56
N VAL A 634 20.10 35.57 18.07
CA VAL A 634 20.26 35.77 19.52
C VAL A 634 19.52 37.02 19.96
N THR A 635 18.63 36.84 20.93
CA THR A 635 17.98 37.94 21.64
C THR A 635 18.58 38.09 23.03
N ALA A 636 18.69 39.33 23.51
CA ALA A 636 19.09 39.61 24.89
C ALA A 636 18.02 40.45 25.59
N CYS A 637 17.59 40.02 26.77
CA CYS A 637 16.69 40.76 27.63
C CYS A 637 17.47 41.28 28.85
N ILE A 638 17.54 42.60 29.00
CA ILE A 638 18.20 43.26 30.12
C ILE A 638 17.13 43.56 31.17
N ARG A 639 17.35 43.11 32.40
CA ARG A 639 16.42 43.31 33.53
C ARG A 639 17.13 43.99 34.69
N SER A 640 16.40 44.87 35.39
CA SER A 640 16.86 45.44 36.67
C SER A 640 16.88 44.38 37.77
N ALA A 641 17.49 44.69 38.91
CA ALA A 641 17.44 43.86 40.12
C ALA A 641 15.99 43.53 40.61
N SER A 642 15.01 44.37 40.27
CA SER A 642 13.59 44.14 40.55
C SER A 642 12.87 43.30 39.47
N GLY A 643 13.58 42.78 38.47
CA GLY A 643 13.04 41.95 37.38
C GLY A 643 12.41 42.72 36.21
N ARG A 644 12.33 44.06 36.29
CA ARG A 644 11.75 44.91 35.23
C ARG A 644 12.62 44.89 33.97
N VAL A 645 12.01 44.64 32.81
CA VAL A 645 12.70 44.73 31.52
C VAL A 645 13.06 46.18 31.23
N VAL A 646 14.34 46.46 31.01
CA VAL A 646 14.87 47.81 30.72
C VAL A 646 15.44 47.92 29.30
N GLY A 647 15.68 46.80 28.63
CA GLY A 647 16.12 46.77 27.24
C GLY A 647 15.97 45.40 26.61
N LYS A 648 15.72 45.37 25.30
CA LYS A 648 15.74 44.16 24.47
C LYS A 648 16.68 44.41 23.29
N LEU A 649 17.54 43.44 23.02
CA LEU A 649 18.46 43.43 21.88
C LEU A 649 18.17 42.23 21.01
N ASP A 650 18.43 42.38 19.73
CA ASP A 650 18.32 41.32 18.73
C ASP A 650 19.56 41.38 17.83
N SER A 651 20.11 40.22 17.49
CA SER A 651 21.20 40.12 16.52
C SER A 651 20.77 40.46 15.09
N GLY A 652 19.47 40.49 14.81
CA GLY A 652 18.83 40.82 13.52
C GLY A 652 19.04 39.77 12.43
N ARG A 653 20.13 39.00 12.50
CA ARG A 653 20.46 37.84 11.67
C ARG A 653 21.16 36.78 12.52
N ALA A 654 21.35 35.58 11.97
CA ALA A 654 22.10 34.54 12.66
C ALA A 654 23.55 35.00 12.95
N ALA A 655 23.91 35.00 14.23
CA ALA A 655 25.26 35.17 14.71
C ALA A 655 26.10 33.94 14.36
N ARG A 656 27.42 34.10 14.20
CA ARG A 656 28.31 33.02 13.70
C ARG A 656 28.75 32.10 14.84
N VAL A 657 29.30 30.94 14.49
CA VAL A 657 30.02 30.09 15.47
C VAL A 657 31.20 30.87 16.07
N GLY A 658 31.46 30.68 17.36
CA GLY A 658 32.50 31.39 18.09
C GLY A 658 31.99 32.69 18.72
N THR A 659 32.89 33.63 18.98
CA THR A 659 32.62 34.83 19.77
C THR A 659 31.82 35.87 18.99
N ASN A 660 30.76 36.39 19.60
CA ASN A 660 29.88 37.43 19.09
C ASN A 660 29.61 38.51 20.15
N ALA A 661 29.06 39.64 19.72
CA ALA A 661 28.73 40.77 20.58
C ALA A 661 27.37 41.38 20.23
N LEU A 662 26.55 41.66 21.24
CA LEU A 662 25.37 42.52 21.13
C LEU A 662 25.65 43.84 21.83
N VAL A 663 25.42 44.94 21.13
CA VAL A 663 25.67 46.30 21.64
C VAL A 663 24.33 47.00 21.81
N TRP A 664 24.05 47.41 23.05
CA TRP A 664 22.96 48.33 23.35
C TRP A 664 23.52 49.74 23.43
N ASN A 665 23.08 50.60 22.51
CA ASN A 665 23.31 52.03 22.57
C ASN A 665 22.01 52.68 23.08
N ALA A 666 22.10 53.53 24.11
CA ALA A 666 20.92 54.23 24.61
C ALA A 666 20.25 55.07 23.48
N PRO A 667 18.91 55.18 23.42
CA PRO A 667 18.24 56.03 22.43
C PRO A 667 18.66 57.50 22.60
N ALA A 668 18.68 58.25 21.49
CA ALA A 668 19.12 59.66 21.46
C ALA A 668 18.33 60.59 22.40
N THR A 669 17.17 60.16 22.93
CA THR A 669 16.27 60.93 23.78
C THR A 669 16.05 60.36 25.19
N GLY A 670 16.79 59.34 25.67
CA GLY A 670 16.51 58.71 26.96
C GLY A 670 17.70 58.09 27.70
N ALA A 671 17.76 58.36 29.01
CA ALA A 671 18.84 58.14 29.99
C ALA A 671 19.69 56.87 29.86
N ALA A 672 21.00 57.04 30.14
CA ALA A 672 21.91 55.93 30.43
C ALA A 672 21.33 55.02 31.52
N LEU A 673 21.60 53.71 31.44
CA LEU A 673 21.15 52.76 32.46
C LEU A 673 21.61 53.27 33.85
N PRO A 674 20.70 53.47 34.81
CA PRO A 674 21.05 53.93 36.15
C PRO A 674 22.09 53.03 36.82
N ARG A 675 22.87 53.58 37.75
CA ARG A 675 23.77 52.80 38.60
C ARG A 675 23.00 51.68 39.30
N GLY A 676 23.51 50.46 39.22
CA GLY A 676 22.80 49.30 39.74
C GLY A 676 23.28 47.98 39.15
N VAL A 677 22.65 46.90 39.59
CA VAL A 677 22.90 45.53 39.11
C VAL A 677 21.80 45.15 38.12
N TYR A 678 22.21 44.61 36.98
CA TYR A 678 21.34 44.14 35.92
C TYR A 678 21.67 42.70 35.55
N SER A 679 20.64 41.92 35.23
CA SER A 679 20.80 40.61 34.61
C SER A 679 20.53 40.71 33.12
N VAL A 680 21.37 40.07 32.32
CA VAL A 680 21.21 39.93 30.87
C VAL A 680 20.89 38.47 30.58
N GLU A 681 19.67 38.19 30.17
CA GLU A 681 19.25 36.86 29.69
C GLU A 681 19.43 36.81 28.17
N LEU A 682 20.28 35.91 27.69
CA LEU A 682 20.43 35.59 26.27
C LEU A 682 19.57 34.38 25.93
N VAL A 683 18.88 34.46 24.80
CA VAL A 683 18.18 33.34 24.18
C VAL A 683 18.67 33.23 22.74
N ALA A 684 19.39 32.16 22.43
CA ALA A 684 19.83 31.82 21.08
C ALA A 684 18.88 30.79 20.47
N ARG A 685 18.53 30.96 19.20
CA ARG A 685 17.68 30.05 18.42
C ARG A 685 18.27 29.79 17.03
N THR A 686 18.45 28.51 16.69
CA THR A 686 18.86 28.08 15.34
C THR A 686 17.63 27.93 14.44
N ASP A 687 17.85 27.91 13.13
CA ASP A 687 16.77 27.78 12.14
C ASP A 687 16.08 26.39 12.22
N ASP A 688 16.84 25.36 12.61
CA ASP A 688 16.33 24.00 12.87
C ASP A 688 15.57 23.89 14.21
N GLY A 689 15.41 24.97 14.96
CA GLY A 689 14.56 25.05 16.15
C GLY A 689 15.25 24.78 17.49
N GLN A 690 16.56 24.53 17.53
CA GLN A 690 17.27 24.42 18.81
C GLN A 690 17.25 25.76 19.55
N ALA A 691 17.18 25.71 20.89
CA ALA A 691 17.23 26.90 21.73
C ALA A 691 18.21 26.72 22.88
N ALA A 692 18.98 27.76 23.17
CA ALA A 692 19.87 27.81 24.32
C ALA A 692 19.67 29.10 25.09
N ARG A 693 19.81 29.03 26.42
CA ARG A 693 19.73 30.20 27.29
C ARG A 693 20.98 30.34 28.13
N ALA A 694 21.38 31.57 28.38
CA ALA A 694 22.44 31.88 29.32
C ALA A 694 22.16 33.23 29.99
N THR A 695 22.70 33.42 31.18
CA THR A 695 22.53 34.67 31.93
C THR A 695 23.88 35.20 32.36
N ALA A 696 24.08 36.50 32.19
CA ALA A 696 25.19 37.23 32.80
C ALA A 696 24.67 38.34 33.70
N VAL A 697 25.47 38.70 34.70
CA VAL A 697 25.18 39.83 35.59
C VAL A 697 26.20 40.93 35.31
N VAL A 698 25.72 42.16 35.22
CA VAL A 698 26.55 43.35 35.04
C VAL A 698 26.21 44.38 36.10
N ARG A 699 27.25 45.00 36.65
CA ARG A 699 27.12 46.14 37.56
C ARG A 699 27.48 47.42 36.81
N ILE A 700 26.61 48.40 36.88
CA ILE A 700 26.83 49.75 36.33
C ILE A 700 27.17 50.65 37.50
N ASN A 701 28.39 51.18 37.48
CA ASN A 701 29.01 51.93 38.58
C ASN A 701 28.80 53.43 38.51
#